data_AF-A0A2D6RID1-F1
#
_entry.id   AF-A0A2D6RID1-F1
#
_cell.length_a   1.000
_cell.length_b   1.000
_cell.length_c   1.000
_cell.angle_alpha   90.00
_cell.angle_beta   90.00
_cell.angle_gamma   90.00
#
_symmetry.space_group_name_H-M   'P 1'
#
loop_
_entity.id
_entity.type
_entity.pdbx_description
1 polymer ?
#
loop_
_entity_poly.entity_id
_entity_poly.type
_entity_poly.pdbx_seq_one_letter_code
_entity_poly.pdbx_strand_id
1 'polypeptide(L)'
;MPTSVIAKSTTANESQANITEEEQKAHKPKVLLIMSSHASKPKGDLLLEMAKDQPFELVNYSTSGKSEDEIKGDWKNADLIMLDGINPALSKFMFAKYEGHLTLFPSVPVISLGDLTNVKTNQGLSEEDSAAIGSYYKNAGRGNYRNLMVYLSSQVFQLSEELPDKPIAVPNVGLYHPNLNIKDVKGQVTSNESAFFEFLAPSEKQPVIAIGIHRSVVDYEQQQVVDTLIKGLEAKGAKALGFFFEGNDEALNYTDLLMTDTGDARVDLVINYRSLHYVEKRRGEFEKLGVPVLHALNYTEGSQTEFEADHAGVSPSLTPFFLVMPEDTGSADPTIIAANEKGAKVVIPYQMEAMIERAYNHAKLAHIENSEKKVATFIWNYPPGEKNVGAAFLDVPSSIENIAIAMKEKGYTIDVKDSAYLIESAGKLLRPFYRDEDTADLVEQGLADYLPLTTYLDWFNALPENVRTPINERWGQPEENKMITETTINGEVVKAFAIPRMDLGNMIVMPQGLRGESEKESASLYHSTKEPATHSYLAFYLYARETFGADAFIHLGTHGSQEWLSGKERGLSVYDAPSLAIGNKPVFYPYIIDNVGEAMQAKRRGRATMVSHLTPGFAKAGLYTEIAEFNEKITNYLMLEEGQTKANTQAEIINMAEKLNMLNDLSLDKASFAANFDDHIAKVQDHLNALA
;
A
#
# COMPACT_ATOMS: atom_id res chain seq x y z
N MET A 1 -88.90 62.34 17.90
CA MET A 1 -88.68 62.29 19.36
C MET A 1 -88.44 60.85 19.75
N PRO A 2 -87.54 60.52 20.69
CA PRO A 2 -86.29 61.20 21.10
C PRO A 2 -85.06 60.51 20.41
N THR A 3 -83.98 61.17 19.96
CA THR A 3 -82.80 61.69 20.72
C THR A 3 -82.20 60.65 21.70
N SER A 4 -80.89 60.39 21.84
CA SER A 4 -79.63 61.05 21.42
C SER A 4 -78.45 60.01 21.50
N VAL A 5 -77.17 60.24 21.18
CA VAL A 5 -76.41 61.48 20.84
C VAL A 5 -75.31 61.22 19.78
N ILE A 6 -74.08 61.73 19.96
CA ILE A 6 -73.03 62.02 18.96
C ILE A 6 -71.61 61.82 19.56
N ALA A 7 -70.77 61.03 18.86
CA ALA A 7 -69.30 61.12 18.61
C ALA A 7 -68.19 61.30 19.70
N LYS A 8 -66.99 60.85 19.26
CA LYS A 8 -65.58 61.27 19.57
C LYS A 8 -64.67 60.38 20.45
N SER A 9 -63.70 59.76 19.78
CA SER A 9 -62.23 59.95 19.94
C SER A 9 -61.55 59.89 21.31
N THR A 10 -60.69 58.88 21.51
CA THR A 10 -59.31 58.95 22.08
C THR A 10 -58.59 57.62 21.76
N THR A 11 -57.60 57.59 20.87
CA THR A 11 -56.13 57.67 21.10
C THR A 11 -55.50 56.46 21.80
N ALA A 12 -54.39 56.02 21.18
CA ALA A 12 -53.52 54.91 21.53
C ALA A 12 -53.05 54.83 23.00
N ASN A 13 -52.65 53.62 23.41
CA ASN A 13 -51.24 53.45 23.76
C ASN A 13 -50.75 52.03 23.42
N GLU A 14 -49.49 51.93 23.01
CA GLU A 14 -48.80 50.67 22.77
C GLU A 14 -48.38 50.02 24.10
N SER A 15 -48.41 48.69 24.18
CA SER A 15 -47.71 47.94 25.23
C SER A 15 -46.61 47.10 24.60
N GLN A 16 -45.49 47.75 24.27
CA GLN A 16 -44.22 47.04 24.19
C GLN A 16 -43.94 46.44 25.57
N ALA A 17 -43.92 45.11 25.65
CA ALA A 17 -43.49 44.43 26.86
C ALA A 17 -41.97 44.56 26.96
N ASN A 18 -41.49 45.54 27.72
CA ASN A 18 -40.09 45.62 28.12
C ASN A 18 -39.76 44.39 28.97
N ILE A 19 -38.94 43.51 28.41
CA ILE A 19 -38.24 42.45 29.15
C ILE A 19 -37.31 43.15 30.15
N THR A 20 -37.39 42.83 31.42
CA THR A 20 -36.58 43.46 32.48
C THR A 20 -35.14 42.93 32.48
N GLU A 21 -34.18 43.78 32.87
CA GLU A 21 -32.73 43.47 32.88
C GLU A 21 -32.35 42.21 33.71
N GLU A 22 -33.23 41.72 34.58
CA GLU A 22 -33.03 40.47 35.32
C GLU A 22 -33.29 39.21 34.48
N GLU A 23 -34.19 39.23 33.47
CA GLU A 23 -34.45 38.06 32.62
C GLU A 23 -33.36 37.84 31.57
N GLN A 24 -32.67 38.91 31.14
CA GLN A 24 -31.51 38.81 30.23
C GLN A 24 -30.30 38.09 30.84
N LYS A 25 -30.24 37.92 32.17
CA LYS A 25 -29.14 37.22 32.87
C LYS A 25 -29.25 35.69 32.91
N ALA A 26 -30.30 35.11 32.34
CA ALA A 26 -30.56 33.66 32.42
C ALA A 26 -30.52 32.91 31.07
N HIS A 27 -30.51 33.61 29.92
CA HIS A 27 -30.41 32.96 28.62
C HIS A 27 -28.95 32.60 28.31
N LYS A 28 -28.64 31.30 28.22
CA LYS A 28 -27.35 30.79 27.76
C LYS A 28 -27.46 30.57 26.23
N PRO A 29 -26.81 31.36 25.37
CA PRO A 29 -27.00 31.26 23.93
C PRO A 29 -26.63 29.88 23.40
N LYS A 30 -27.37 29.41 22.39
CA LYS A 30 -27.22 28.08 21.82
C LYS A 30 -26.68 28.16 20.39
N VAL A 31 -25.48 27.65 20.19
CA VAL A 31 -24.82 27.53 18.88
C VAL A 31 -25.04 26.11 18.34
N LEU A 32 -25.72 25.97 17.20
CA LEU A 32 -25.87 24.69 16.52
C LEU A 32 -24.81 24.50 15.45
N LEU A 33 -23.88 23.57 15.65
CA LEU A 33 -22.92 23.13 14.64
C LEU A 33 -23.53 21.98 13.84
N ILE A 34 -24.02 22.25 12.63
CA ILE A 34 -24.57 21.25 11.72
C ILE A 34 -23.44 20.77 10.79
N MET A 35 -22.84 19.63 11.13
CA MET A 35 -21.75 19.04 10.36
C MET A 35 -22.27 18.18 9.19
N SER A 36 -21.49 18.13 8.10
CA SER A 36 -21.76 17.21 6.99
C SER A 36 -21.74 15.73 7.41
N SER A 37 -22.40 14.85 6.66
CA SER A 37 -22.36 13.39 6.90
C SER A 37 -20.99 12.74 6.72
N HIS A 38 -20.01 13.49 6.21
CA HIS A 38 -18.62 13.09 5.99
C HIS A 38 -17.65 13.80 6.95
N ALA A 39 -18.17 14.52 7.95
CA ALA A 39 -17.35 15.29 8.88
C ALA A 39 -16.58 14.38 9.86
N SER A 40 -15.37 14.82 10.19
CA SER A 40 -14.53 14.17 11.19
C SER A 40 -15.15 14.29 12.58
N LYS A 41 -15.51 13.17 13.22
CA LYS A 41 -15.97 13.16 14.61
C LYS A 41 -14.95 13.84 15.55
N PRO A 42 -13.63 13.55 15.50
CA PRO A 42 -12.61 14.28 16.26
C PRO A 42 -12.66 15.82 16.14
N LYS A 43 -13.02 16.36 14.97
CA LYS A 43 -13.20 17.81 14.79
C LYS A 43 -14.35 18.34 15.64
N GLY A 44 -15.49 17.63 15.61
CA GLY A 44 -16.66 17.96 16.44
C GLY A 44 -16.36 17.85 17.93
N ASP A 45 -15.71 16.77 18.35
CA ASP A 45 -15.32 16.54 19.75
C ASP A 45 -14.35 17.63 20.25
N LEU A 46 -13.35 18.02 19.45
CA LEU A 46 -12.42 19.11 19.79
C LEU A 46 -13.10 20.48 19.86
N LEU A 47 -14.04 20.78 18.95
CA LEU A 47 -14.82 22.03 19.00
C LEU A 47 -15.69 22.09 20.27
N LEU A 48 -16.31 20.97 20.67
CA LEU A 48 -17.07 20.87 21.91
C LEU A 48 -16.17 21.01 23.16
N GLU A 49 -14.97 20.43 23.14
CA GLU A 49 -13.97 20.60 24.20
C GLU A 49 -13.61 22.08 24.38
N MET A 50 -13.34 22.80 23.28
CA MET A 50 -12.99 24.23 23.33
C MET A 50 -14.13 25.15 23.75
N ALA A 51 -15.39 24.73 23.59
CA ALA A 51 -16.57 25.49 24.00
C ALA A 51 -16.99 25.24 25.46
N LYS A 52 -16.43 24.23 26.13
CA LYS A 52 -16.91 23.72 27.43
C LYS A 52 -16.98 24.78 28.54
N ASP A 53 -15.98 25.64 28.62
CA ASP A 53 -15.84 26.64 29.68
C ASP A 53 -16.41 28.03 29.29
N GLN A 54 -17.17 28.10 28.20
CA GLN A 54 -17.71 29.34 27.64
C GLN A 54 -19.15 29.62 28.13
N PRO A 55 -19.59 30.89 28.15
CA PRO A 55 -20.92 31.27 28.64
C PRO A 55 -22.05 31.00 27.63
N PHE A 56 -21.79 30.27 26.53
CA PHE A 56 -22.78 29.77 25.57
C PHE A 56 -22.70 28.23 25.47
N GLU A 57 -23.71 27.59 24.88
CA GLU A 57 -23.73 26.14 24.62
C GLU A 57 -23.42 25.89 23.14
N LEU A 58 -22.36 25.13 22.84
CA LEU A 58 -22.13 24.57 21.50
C LEU A 58 -22.72 23.16 21.43
N VAL A 59 -23.57 22.92 20.43
CA VAL A 59 -24.20 21.61 20.19
C VAL A 59 -23.78 21.09 18.81
N ASN A 60 -23.09 19.96 18.77
CA ASN A 60 -22.87 19.21 17.52
C ASN A 60 -24.20 18.57 17.10
N TYR A 61 -24.86 19.18 16.12
CA TYR A 61 -26.26 18.96 15.81
C TYR A 61 -26.44 17.97 14.66
N SER A 62 -26.89 16.76 14.99
CA SER A 62 -27.32 15.78 14.00
C SER A 62 -28.79 15.96 13.61
N THR A 63 -29.06 15.98 12.31
CA THR A 63 -30.43 15.95 11.77
C THR A 63 -30.92 14.53 11.48
N SER A 64 -30.09 13.51 11.75
CA SER A 64 -30.46 12.11 11.50
C SER A 64 -31.50 11.64 12.51
N GLY A 65 -32.60 11.07 12.01
CA GLY A 65 -33.70 10.58 12.86
C GLY A 65 -34.67 11.65 13.38
N LYS A 66 -34.49 12.93 13.02
CA LYS A 66 -35.43 14.01 13.36
C LYS A 66 -36.42 14.29 12.23
N SER A 67 -37.63 14.68 12.59
CA SER A 67 -38.60 15.24 11.65
C SER A 67 -38.24 16.68 11.25
N GLU A 68 -38.78 17.12 10.12
CA GLU A 68 -38.62 18.48 9.60
C GLU A 68 -39.14 19.55 10.59
N ASP A 69 -40.20 19.27 11.35
CA ASP A 69 -40.77 20.20 12.33
C ASP A 69 -39.93 20.29 13.60
N GLU A 70 -39.28 19.20 14.03
CA GLU A 70 -38.27 19.22 15.10
C GLU A 70 -37.04 20.03 14.67
N ILE A 71 -36.56 19.85 13.43
CA ILE A 71 -35.43 20.61 12.88
C ILE A 71 -35.76 22.10 12.84
N LYS A 72 -36.97 22.49 12.40
CA LYS A 72 -37.45 23.89 12.43
C LYS A 72 -37.56 24.43 13.86
N GLY A 73 -38.03 23.62 14.80
CA GLY A 73 -38.11 23.98 16.22
C GLY A 73 -36.74 24.26 16.82
N ASP A 74 -35.77 23.37 16.60
CA ASP A 74 -34.39 23.55 17.03
C ASP A 74 -33.72 24.77 16.34
N TRP A 75 -33.93 24.93 15.03
CA TRP A 75 -33.40 26.05 14.23
C TRP A 75 -33.89 27.40 14.74
N LYS A 76 -35.20 27.53 15.02
CA LYS A 76 -35.81 28.74 15.55
C LYS A 76 -35.24 29.15 16.91
N ASN A 77 -34.85 28.16 17.72
CA ASN A 77 -34.37 28.34 19.10
C ASN A 77 -32.83 28.39 19.20
N ALA A 78 -32.13 28.58 18.07
CA ALA A 78 -30.68 28.78 18.02
C ALA A 78 -30.34 30.27 17.98
N ASP A 79 -29.27 30.65 18.68
CA ASP A 79 -28.73 32.02 18.68
C ASP A 79 -27.64 32.19 17.59
N LEU A 80 -27.07 31.08 17.12
CA LEU A 80 -26.21 31.01 15.94
C LEU A 80 -26.24 29.60 15.34
N ILE A 81 -26.22 29.49 14.02
CA ILE A 81 -26.11 28.21 13.30
C ILE A 81 -24.85 28.21 12.44
N MET A 82 -24.00 27.21 12.67
CA MET A 82 -22.74 26.99 11.97
C MET A 82 -22.87 25.76 11.07
N LEU A 83 -22.84 25.95 9.75
CA LEU A 83 -22.95 24.88 8.75
C LEU A 83 -21.55 24.46 8.28
N ASP A 84 -21.07 23.28 8.72
CA ASP A 84 -19.74 22.76 8.37
C ASP A 84 -19.78 21.84 7.14
N GLY A 85 -19.41 22.41 6.00
CA GLY A 85 -19.25 21.70 4.73
C GLY A 85 -17.80 21.75 4.24
N ILE A 86 -17.38 20.66 3.58
CA ILE A 86 -15.97 20.39 3.24
C ILE A 86 -15.37 21.41 2.26
N ASN A 87 -16.16 21.91 1.32
CA ASN A 87 -15.77 22.92 0.32
C ASN A 87 -17.03 23.65 -0.20
N PRO A 88 -16.91 24.73 -1.00
CA PRO A 88 -18.08 25.49 -1.44
C PRO A 88 -19.12 24.68 -2.23
N ALA A 89 -18.66 23.83 -3.14
CA ALA A 89 -19.55 23.02 -3.98
C ALA A 89 -20.38 22.01 -3.16
N LEU A 90 -19.74 21.32 -2.22
CA LEU A 90 -20.40 20.39 -1.31
C LEU A 90 -21.29 21.12 -0.30
N SER A 91 -20.85 22.27 0.23
CA SER A 91 -21.64 23.09 1.17
C SER A 91 -22.94 23.53 0.51
N LYS A 92 -22.86 24.08 -0.71
CA LYS A 92 -24.03 24.46 -1.51
C LYS A 92 -25.00 23.30 -1.73
N PHE A 93 -24.50 22.11 -2.09
CA PHE A 93 -25.36 20.94 -2.31
C PHE A 93 -26.01 20.43 -1.02
N MET A 94 -25.24 20.27 0.06
CA MET A 94 -25.72 19.67 1.31
C MET A 94 -26.66 20.60 2.10
N PHE A 95 -26.44 21.91 2.05
CA PHE A 95 -27.19 22.89 2.81
C PHE A 95 -28.33 23.58 2.02
N ALA A 96 -28.49 23.30 0.72
CA ALA A 96 -29.60 23.81 -0.09
C ALA A 96 -30.99 23.54 0.53
N LYS A 97 -31.15 22.40 1.23
CA LYS A 97 -32.40 22.07 1.96
C LYS A 97 -32.76 23.07 3.07
N TYR A 98 -31.79 23.83 3.58
CA TYR A 98 -32.01 24.82 4.63
C TYR A 98 -32.26 26.25 4.10
N GLU A 99 -32.17 26.51 2.79
CA GLU A 99 -32.48 27.85 2.22
C GLU A 99 -33.88 28.35 2.65
N GLY A 100 -34.85 27.43 2.74
CA GLY A 100 -36.19 27.74 3.25
C GLY A 100 -36.26 28.08 4.74
N HIS A 101 -35.35 27.53 5.56
CA HIS A 101 -35.27 27.84 6.99
C HIS A 101 -34.76 29.25 7.25
N LEU A 102 -33.76 29.70 6.48
CA LEU A 102 -33.27 31.09 6.53
C LEU A 102 -34.41 32.09 6.26
N THR A 103 -35.22 31.80 5.23
CA THR A 103 -36.39 32.63 4.86
C THR A 103 -37.48 32.62 5.95
N LEU A 104 -37.69 31.50 6.65
CA LEU A 104 -38.68 31.36 7.73
C LEU A 104 -38.21 31.99 9.06
N PHE A 105 -36.90 32.03 9.29
CA PHE A 105 -36.29 32.50 10.55
C PHE A 105 -35.21 33.56 10.28
N PRO A 106 -35.57 34.74 9.72
CA PRO A 106 -34.60 35.76 9.30
C PRO A 106 -33.84 36.41 10.45
N SER A 107 -34.28 36.21 11.70
CA SER A 107 -33.63 36.72 12.91
C SER A 107 -32.56 35.78 13.49
N VAL A 108 -32.43 34.55 12.97
CA VAL A 108 -31.42 33.58 13.44
C VAL A 108 -30.16 33.74 12.60
N PRO A 109 -29.00 34.11 13.16
CA PRO A 109 -27.74 34.17 12.43
C PRO A 109 -27.31 32.79 11.93
N VAL A 110 -26.84 32.71 10.69
CA VAL A 110 -26.38 31.47 10.04
C VAL A 110 -25.09 31.75 9.28
N ILE A 111 -24.10 30.88 9.42
CA ILE A 111 -22.84 30.94 8.69
C ILE A 111 -22.50 29.58 8.06
N SER A 112 -22.14 29.58 6.78
CA SER A 112 -21.63 28.40 6.06
C SER A 112 -20.12 28.46 5.98
N LEU A 113 -19.47 27.66 6.81
CA LEU A 113 -18.03 27.73 7.05
C LEU A 113 -17.20 27.24 5.85
N GLY A 114 -17.81 26.43 4.98
CA GLY A 114 -17.27 26.02 3.70
C GLY A 114 -17.58 26.96 2.52
N ASP A 115 -18.44 27.97 2.69
CA ASP A 115 -18.75 29.02 1.70
C ASP A 115 -19.29 30.30 2.37
N LEU A 116 -18.38 31.14 2.85
CA LEU A 116 -18.71 32.42 3.51
C LEU A 116 -19.41 33.43 2.58
N THR A 117 -19.41 33.19 1.26
CA THR A 117 -19.91 34.15 0.25
C THR A 117 -21.34 33.84 -0.21
N ASN A 118 -21.85 32.65 0.07
CA ASN A 118 -23.15 32.22 -0.41
C ASN A 118 -24.30 32.83 0.39
N VAL A 119 -24.88 33.91 -0.11
CA VAL A 119 -26.04 34.63 0.46
C VAL A 119 -27.31 33.78 0.67
N LYS A 120 -27.38 32.56 0.13
CA LYS A 120 -28.49 31.62 0.35
C LYS A 120 -28.32 30.75 1.60
N THR A 121 -27.11 30.70 2.16
CA THR A 121 -26.74 29.86 3.31
C THR A 121 -26.02 30.64 4.42
N ASN A 122 -25.94 31.97 4.30
CA ASN A 122 -25.37 32.89 5.27
C ASN A 122 -26.37 34.03 5.52
N GLN A 123 -26.64 34.38 6.78
CA GLN A 123 -27.47 35.54 7.16
C GLN A 123 -27.16 36.02 8.58
N GLY A 124 -27.53 37.26 8.90
CA GLY A 124 -27.60 37.77 10.29
C GLY A 124 -26.27 38.07 11.00
N LEU A 125 -25.12 37.77 10.40
CA LEU A 125 -23.80 38.20 10.88
C LEU A 125 -23.25 39.38 10.08
N SER A 126 -22.33 40.15 10.68
CA SER A 126 -21.57 41.17 9.95
C SER A 126 -20.52 40.52 9.03
N GLU A 127 -19.98 41.29 8.08
CA GLU A 127 -18.84 40.84 7.26
C GLU A 127 -17.58 40.58 8.11
N GLU A 128 -17.38 41.37 9.18
CA GLU A 128 -16.26 41.22 10.11
C GLU A 128 -16.37 39.93 10.92
N ASP A 129 -17.53 39.65 11.52
CA ASP A 129 -17.79 38.41 12.26
C ASP A 129 -17.65 37.19 11.34
N SER A 130 -18.22 37.26 10.14
CA SER A 130 -18.18 36.18 9.16
C SER A 130 -16.75 35.86 8.73
N ALA A 131 -15.93 36.89 8.49
CA ALA A 131 -14.53 36.75 8.15
C ALA A 131 -13.69 36.22 9.34
N ALA A 132 -13.92 36.71 10.56
CA ALA A 132 -13.20 36.28 11.74
C ALA A 132 -13.50 34.81 12.10
N ILE A 133 -14.78 34.45 12.19
CA ILE A 133 -15.24 33.08 12.44
C ILE A 133 -14.69 32.13 11.38
N GLY A 134 -14.85 32.49 10.09
CA GLY A 134 -14.33 31.70 8.98
C GLY A 134 -12.80 31.53 9.01
N SER A 135 -12.06 32.57 9.42
CA SER A 135 -10.60 32.53 9.54
C SER A 135 -10.13 31.57 10.63
N TYR A 136 -10.67 31.64 11.85
CA TYR A 136 -10.33 30.65 12.89
C TYR A 136 -10.73 29.24 12.46
N TYR A 137 -11.91 29.08 11.85
CA TYR A 137 -12.42 27.77 11.49
C TYR A 137 -11.59 27.08 10.40
N LYS A 138 -11.18 27.82 9.37
CA LYS A 138 -10.32 27.35 8.28
C LYS A 138 -8.89 27.02 8.75
N ASN A 139 -8.34 27.83 9.66
CA ASN A 139 -6.98 27.60 10.15
C ASN A 139 -6.91 26.46 11.18
N ALA A 140 -8.00 26.16 11.88
CA ALA A 140 -8.16 24.95 12.70
C ALA A 140 -7.08 24.71 13.78
N GLY A 141 -7.12 23.54 14.42
CA GLY A 141 -6.30 23.23 15.60
C GLY A 141 -6.78 23.91 16.89
N ARG A 142 -6.39 23.36 18.05
CA ARG A 142 -6.82 23.84 19.38
C ARG A 142 -6.69 25.35 19.59
N GLY A 143 -5.59 25.96 19.14
CA GLY A 143 -5.37 27.41 19.30
C GLY A 143 -6.45 28.25 18.61
N ASN A 144 -6.72 28.00 17.33
CA ASN A 144 -7.75 28.73 16.60
C ASN A 144 -9.16 28.37 17.09
N TYR A 145 -9.42 27.10 17.43
CA TYR A 145 -10.73 26.70 17.93
C TYR A 145 -11.03 27.27 19.32
N ARG A 146 -10.05 27.39 20.23
CA ARG A 146 -10.22 28.15 21.48
C ARG A 146 -10.56 29.62 21.18
N ASN A 147 -9.78 30.27 20.33
CA ASN A 147 -9.97 31.69 20.02
C ASN A 147 -11.27 31.96 19.26
N LEU A 148 -11.76 31.01 18.46
CA LEU A 148 -13.10 31.05 17.88
C LEU A 148 -14.17 31.10 18.98
N MET A 149 -14.09 30.23 20.00
CA MET A 149 -15.11 30.24 21.05
C MET A 149 -15.03 31.53 21.90
N VAL A 150 -13.83 32.03 22.19
CA VAL A 150 -13.64 33.34 22.84
C VAL A 150 -14.18 34.49 21.96
N TYR A 151 -14.03 34.42 20.63
CA TYR A 151 -14.60 35.40 19.70
C TYR A 151 -16.14 35.36 19.71
N LEU A 152 -16.74 34.17 19.64
CA LEU A 152 -18.20 34.01 19.77
C LEU A 152 -18.70 34.56 21.11
N SER A 153 -18.01 34.26 22.21
CA SER A 153 -18.39 34.74 23.54
C SER A 153 -18.28 36.26 23.70
N SER A 154 -17.24 36.90 23.17
CA SER A 154 -16.93 38.31 23.45
C SER A 154 -17.43 39.27 22.39
N GLN A 155 -17.31 38.93 21.11
CA GLN A 155 -17.67 39.82 20.00
C GLN A 155 -19.10 39.59 19.51
N VAL A 156 -19.48 38.32 19.31
CA VAL A 156 -20.82 37.97 18.78
C VAL A 156 -21.90 38.05 19.86
N PHE A 157 -21.70 37.41 21.01
CA PHE A 157 -22.70 37.37 22.09
C PHE A 157 -22.48 38.40 23.21
N GLN A 158 -21.32 39.06 23.27
CA GLN A 158 -21.00 40.10 24.27
C GLN A 158 -21.15 39.64 25.74
N LEU A 159 -20.84 38.36 26.00
CA LEU A 159 -20.94 37.70 27.31
C LEU A 159 -19.63 37.64 28.10
N SER A 160 -18.50 38.05 27.50
CA SER A 160 -17.18 38.00 28.12
C SER A 160 -16.33 39.19 27.70
N GLU A 161 -15.50 39.69 28.62
CA GLU A 161 -14.46 40.69 28.37
C GLU A 161 -13.13 40.06 27.88
N GLU A 162 -13.02 38.72 27.86
CA GLU A 162 -11.84 38.03 27.30
C GLU A 162 -11.78 38.26 25.78
N LEU A 163 -10.72 38.92 25.31
CA LEU A 163 -10.49 39.15 23.89
C LEU A 163 -9.74 37.96 23.25
N PRO A 164 -10.13 37.53 22.04
CA PRO A 164 -9.46 36.43 21.35
C PRO A 164 -8.12 36.85 20.75
N ASP A 165 -7.13 35.98 20.88
CA ASP A 165 -5.86 36.09 20.16
C ASP A 165 -6.10 35.94 18.65
N LYS A 166 -5.41 36.74 17.82
CA LYS A 166 -5.56 36.72 16.34
C LYS A 166 -5.43 35.29 15.76
N PRO A 167 -6.14 34.98 14.65
CA PRO A 167 -6.03 33.67 13.99
C PRO A 167 -4.57 33.31 13.67
N ILE A 168 -4.17 32.12 14.09
CA ILE A 168 -2.86 31.54 13.78
C ILE A 168 -2.98 30.94 12.38
N ALA A 169 -2.31 31.54 11.40
CA ALA A 169 -2.32 31.05 10.03
C ALA A 169 -1.66 29.66 9.94
N VAL A 170 -2.35 28.72 9.31
CA VAL A 170 -1.84 27.35 9.06
C VAL A 170 -1.84 27.12 7.55
N PRO A 171 -0.70 26.74 6.94
CA PRO A 171 -0.58 26.63 5.49
C PRO A 171 -1.41 25.46 4.93
N ASN A 172 -1.70 25.48 3.63
CA ASN A 172 -2.33 24.35 2.93
C ASN A 172 -1.30 23.27 2.55
N VAL A 173 -0.04 23.64 2.39
CA VAL A 173 1.09 22.76 2.04
C VAL A 173 2.23 23.02 3.00
N GLY A 174 2.77 21.98 3.62
CA GLY A 174 3.74 22.16 4.70
C GLY A 174 4.32 20.86 5.25
N LEU A 175 5.23 21.05 6.20
CA LEU A 175 5.96 20.02 6.94
C LEU A 175 5.45 19.99 8.39
N TYR A 176 5.53 18.81 9.02
CA TYR A 176 5.06 18.51 10.37
C TYR A 176 6.14 17.82 11.20
N HIS A 177 6.27 18.21 12.46
CA HIS A 177 7.01 17.44 13.46
C HIS A 177 6.38 17.62 14.86
N PRO A 178 6.19 16.55 15.66
CA PRO A 178 5.55 16.67 16.98
C PRO A 178 6.33 17.60 17.92
N ASN A 179 7.66 17.61 17.80
CA ASN A 179 8.57 18.43 18.60
C ASN A 179 9.06 19.71 17.87
N LEU A 180 8.34 20.18 16.84
CA LEU A 180 8.76 21.35 16.06
C LEU A 180 8.98 22.58 16.96
N ASN A 181 10.18 23.16 16.90
CA ASN A 181 10.54 24.35 17.67
C ASN A 181 11.36 25.32 16.82
N ILE A 182 10.66 26.11 16.01
CA ILE A 182 11.24 27.16 15.15
C ILE A 182 10.76 28.52 15.68
N LYS A 183 11.66 29.50 15.70
CA LYS A 183 11.34 30.87 16.11
C LYS A 183 10.18 31.43 15.28
N ASP A 184 9.23 32.08 15.94
CA ASP A 184 8.04 32.71 15.36
C ASP A 184 7.02 31.73 14.69
N VAL A 185 7.28 30.41 14.69
CA VAL A 185 6.28 29.38 14.31
C VAL A 185 5.44 29.00 15.53
N LYS A 186 4.11 29.14 15.43
CA LYS A 186 3.16 28.70 16.47
C LYS A 186 2.53 27.37 16.07
N GLY A 187 2.84 26.30 16.81
CA GLY A 187 2.31 24.96 16.58
C GLY A 187 3.34 24.01 15.94
N GLN A 188 2.86 22.89 15.41
CA GLN A 188 3.69 21.76 14.97
C GLN A 188 3.92 21.69 13.45
N VAL A 189 3.50 22.72 12.70
CA VAL A 189 3.55 22.75 11.23
C VAL A 189 4.12 24.06 10.70
N THR A 190 4.77 23.99 9.54
CA THR A 190 5.32 25.16 8.83
C THR A 190 5.41 24.90 7.33
N SER A 191 5.41 25.95 6.51
CA SER A 191 5.73 25.90 5.08
C SER A 191 7.11 26.49 4.76
N ASN A 192 7.93 26.76 5.78
CA ASN A 192 9.32 27.19 5.63
C ASN A 192 10.23 25.96 5.73
N GLU A 193 10.59 25.40 4.57
CA GLU A 193 11.45 24.23 4.42
C GLU A 193 12.86 24.47 4.98
N SER A 194 13.46 25.63 4.71
CA SER A 194 14.82 25.95 5.14
C SER A 194 14.95 25.89 6.66
N ALA A 195 14.07 26.59 7.39
CA ALA A 195 14.05 26.56 8.85
C ALA A 195 13.63 25.19 9.42
N PHE A 196 12.83 24.40 8.68
CA PHE A 196 12.46 23.05 9.09
C PHE A 196 13.63 22.08 9.00
N PHE A 197 14.41 22.11 7.92
CA PHE A 197 15.60 21.26 7.78
C PHE A 197 16.77 21.72 8.66
N GLU A 198 16.88 23.02 8.99
CA GLU A 198 17.76 23.52 10.06
C GLU A 198 17.37 22.96 11.44
N PHE A 199 16.07 22.90 11.76
CA PHE A 199 15.56 22.26 12.98
C PHE A 199 15.81 20.74 12.98
N LEU A 200 15.53 20.07 11.86
CA LEU A 200 15.64 18.62 11.76
C LEU A 200 17.09 18.16 11.84
N ALA A 201 18.02 18.92 11.27
CA ALA A 201 19.47 18.71 11.30
C ALA A 201 19.89 17.23 11.07
N PRO A 202 19.59 16.65 9.90
CA PRO A 202 20.12 15.33 9.52
C PRO A 202 21.64 15.39 9.37
N SER A 203 22.33 14.31 9.78
CA SER A 203 23.76 14.13 9.45
C SER A 203 23.93 13.42 8.11
N GLU A 204 25.12 13.55 7.51
CA GLU A 204 25.41 13.12 6.12
C GLU A 204 25.04 11.68 5.78
N LYS A 205 25.20 10.74 6.74
CA LYS A 205 24.87 9.31 6.57
C LYS A 205 23.62 8.86 7.33
N GLN A 206 22.76 9.80 7.73
CA GLN A 206 21.56 9.52 8.51
C GLN A 206 20.33 9.49 7.58
N PRO A 207 19.60 8.36 7.48
CA PRO A 207 18.41 8.27 6.65
C PRO A 207 17.35 9.29 7.05
N VAL A 208 16.73 9.95 6.08
CA VAL A 208 15.64 10.93 6.29
C VAL A 208 14.36 10.44 5.62
N ILE A 209 13.29 10.27 6.40
CA ILE A 209 12.07 9.59 5.96
C ILE A 209 10.86 10.51 6.11
N ALA A 210 10.16 10.76 5.01
CA ALA A 210 8.99 11.64 4.97
C ALA A 210 7.67 10.86 4.97
N ILE A 211 6.69 11.30 5.77
CA ILE A 211 5.40 10.63 5.95
C ILE A 211 4.31 11.53 5.35
N GLY A 212 3.69 11.07 4.26
CA GLY A 212 2.63 11.80 3.57
C GLY A 212 1.31 11.68 4.32
N ILE A 213 0.79 12.80 4.83
CA ILE A 213 -0.43 12.87 5.64
C ILE A 213 -1.46 13.85 5.05
N HIS A 214 -2.68 13.81 5.58
CA HIS A 214 -3.63 14.92 5.47
C HIS A 214 -3.40 15.90 6.62
N ARG A 215 -3.55 17.20 6.39
CA ARG A 215 -3.39 18.24 7.43
C ARG A 215 -4.38 18.06 8.58
N SER A 216 -5.57 17.52 8.25
CA SER A 216 -6.62 17.14 9.20
C SER A 216 -6.18 16.18 10.31
N VAL A 217 -5.08 15.44 10.11
CA VAL A 217 -4.44 14.62 11.15
C VAL A 217 -3.91 15.49 12.30
N VAL A 218 -3.39 16.68 12.00
CA VAL A 218 -2.88 17.64 12.98
C VAL A 218 -3.99 18.60 13.42
N ASP A 219 -4.80 19.11 12.48
CA ASP A 219 -5.88 20.09 12.77
C ASP A 219 -6.91 19.55 13.79
N TYR A 220 -7.12 18.24 13.83
CA TYR A 220 -8.09 17.54 14.70
C TYR A 220 -7.42 16.61 15.73
N GLU A 221 -6.11 16.76 15.92
CA GLU A 221 -5.33 16.08 16.98
C GLU A 221 -5.37 14.55 16.91
N GLN A 222 -5.27 14.02 15.69
CA GLN A 222 -5.27 12.59 15.35
C GLN A 222 -3.87 12.08 14.95
N GLN A 223 -2.80 12.80 15.32
CA GLN A 223 -1.42 12.47 14.95
C GLN A 223 -0.83 11.20 15.59
N GLN A 224 -1.53 10.49 16.49
CA GLN A 224 -0.94 9.43 17.31
C GLN A 224 -0.23 8.32 16.48
N VAL A 225 -0.79 7.95 15.33
CA VAL A 225 -0.19 6.96 14.41
C VAL A 225 1.09 7.52 13.74
N VAL A 226 1.06 8.80 13.35
CA VAL A 226 2.17 9.50 12.68
C VAL A 226 3.31 9.79 13.66
N ASP A 227 2.99 10.22 14.87
CA ASP A 227 3.95 10.42 15.97
C ASP A 227 4.65 9.10 16.34
N THR A 228 3.92 7.98 16.28
CA THR A 228 4.51 6.66 16.52
C THR A 228 5.49 6.26 15.41
N LEU A 229 5.16 6.54 14.14
CA LEU A 229 6.09 6.37 13.02
C LEU A 229 7.33 7.25 13.20
N ILE A 230 7.17 8.56 13.43
CA ILE A 230 8.28 9.52 13.60
C ILE A 230 9.20 9.06 14.73
N LYS A 231 8.64 8.85 15.94
CA LYS A 231 9.40 8.43 17.12
C LYS A 231 10.08 7.08 16.93
N GLY A 232 9.44 6.14 16.24
CA GLY A 232 10.01 4.82 15.95
C GLY A 232 11.20 4.87 15.00
N LEU A 233 11.09 5.68 13.94
CA LEU A 233 12.17 5.93 12.99
C LEU A 233 13.34 6.71 13.64
N GLU A 234 13.04 7.71 14.48
CA GLU A 234 14.06 8.41 15.28
C GLU A 234 14.78 7.47 16.25
N ALA A 235 14.05 6.57 16.92
CA ALA A 235 14.63 5.54 17.81
C ALA A 235 15.50 4.52 17.05
N LYS A 236 15.24 4.31 15.75
CA LYS A 236 16.10 3.53 14.85
C LYS A 236 17.32 4.29 14.33
N GLY A 237 17.41 5.58 14.60
CA GLY A 237 18.53 6.43 14.20
C GLY A 237 18.32 7.18 12.88
N ALA A 238 17.13 7.15 12.28
CA ALA A 238 16.77 8.02 11.16
C ALA A 238 16.33 9.42 11.64
N LYS A 239 16.16 10.36 10.72
CA LYS A 239 15.27 11.52 10.89
C LYS A 239 13.93 11.21 10.25
N ALA A 240 12.85 11.70 10.85
CA ALA A 240 11.51 11.54 10.30
C ALA A 240 10.72 12.84 10.35
N LEU A 241 9.83 13.04 9.39
CA LEU A 241 8.97 14.22 9.29
C LEU A 241 7.64 13.87 8.65
N GLY A 242 6.57 14.58 9.01
CA GLY A 242 5.34 14.56 8.23
C GLY A 242 5.36 15.62 7.13
N PHE A 243 4.67 15.38 6.02
CA PHE A 243 4.35 16.42 5.04
C PHE A 243 2.88 16.31 4.61
N PHE A 244 2.27 17.44 4.28
CA PHE A 244 0.88 17.50 3.86
C PHE A 244 0.69 18.49 2.70
N PHE A 245 -0.38 18.27 1.97
CA PHE A 245 -0.90 19.19 0.97
C PHE A 245 -2.42 19.03 0.86
N GLU A 246 -3.13 20.14 0.94
CA GLU A 246 -4.58 20.25 0.79
C GLU A 246 -4.90 21.05 -0.47
N GLY A 247 -5.73 20.49 -1.36
CA GLY A 247 -5.92 21.00 -2.72
C GLY A 247 -4.93 20.43 -3.74
N ASN A 248 -5.13 20.74 -5.03
CA ASN A 248 -4.21 20.35 -6.12
C ASN A 248 -3.64 21.54 -6.90
N ASP A 249 -4.17 22.74 -6.69
CA ASP A 249 -3.87 23.97 -7.46
C ASP A 249 -3.21 25.04 -6.55
N GLU A 250 -2.49 24.59 -5.53
CA GLU A 250 -1.70 25.44 -4.64
C GLU A 250 -0.42 25.92 -5.35
N ALA A 251 0.02 27.15 -5.04
CA ALA A 251 1.22 27.74 -5.67
C ALA A 251 2.54 27.07 -5.24
N LEU A 252 2.52 26.36 -4.10
CA LEU A 252 3.62 25.61 -3.52
C LEU A 252 3.27 24.12 -3.53
N ASN A 253 4.14 23.25 -4.05
CA ASN A 253 3.92 21.80 -3.98
C ASN A 253 4.77 21.21 -2.85
N TYR A 254 4.33 20.08 -2.29
CA TYR A 254 5.14 19.38 -1.28
C TYR A 254 6.47 18.87 -1.84
N THR A 255 6.57 18.62 -3.15
CA THR A 255 7.86 18.27 -3.78
C THR A 255 8.86 19.42 -3.70
N ASP A 256 8.39 20.67 -3.74
CA ASP A 256 9.24 21.85 -3.61
C ASP A 256 9.75 22.02 -2.15
N LEU A 257 9.02 21.49 -1.15
CA LEU A 257 9.47 21.43 0.25
C LEU A 257 10.44 20.27 0.55
N LEU A 258 10.38 19.19 -0.23
CA LEU A 258 11.17 17.97 -0.04
C LEU A 258 12.40 17.89 -0.97
N MET A 259 12.66 18.91 -1.78
CA MET A 259 13.80 19.00 -2.69
C MET A 259 14.71 20.18 -2.35
N THR A 260 15.98 20.08 -2.72
CA THR A 260 16.94 21.19 -2.68
C THR A 260 16.78 22.09 -3.90
N ASP A 261 17.35 23.29 -3.85
CA ASP A 261 17.42 24.19 -5.01
C ASP A 261 18.25 23.62 -6.18
N THR A 262 19.07 22.59 -5.93
CA THR A 262 19.82 21.84 -6.94
C THR A 262 18.98 20.76 -7.64
N GLY A 263 17.78 20.45 -7.13
CA GLY A 263 16.89 19.41 -7.64
C GLY A 263 17.09 18.02 -7.03
N ASP A 264 17.88 17.90 -5.96
CA ASP A 264 18.09 16.65 -5.23
C ASP A 264 17.01 16.47 -4.14
N ALA A 265 16.67 15.23 -3.80
CA ALA A 265 15.77 14.98 -2.68
C ALA A 265 16.44 15.28 -1.33
N ARG A 266 15.71 15.91 -0.41
CA ARG A 266 16.10 16.10 1.01
C ARG A 266 15.78 14.89 1.90
N VAL A 267 15.29 13.82 1.28
CA VAL A 267 14.76 12.60 1.91
C VAL A 267 15.21 11.38 1.12
N ASP A 268 15.31 10.23 1.78
CA ASP A 268 15.71 8.96 1.16
C ASP A 268 14.51 8.04 0.87
N LEU A 269 13.36 8.32 1.48
CA LEU A 269 12.15 7.49 1.37
C LEU A 269 10.88 8.27 1.76
N VAL A 270 9.77 7.93 1.11
CA VAL A 270 8.43 8.39 1.48
C VAL A 270 7.59 7.22 2.00
N ILE A 271 6.94 7.41 3.15
CA ILE A 271 5.82 6.58 3.61
C ILE A 271 4.53 7.31 3.22
N ASN A 272 3.79 6.80 2.23
CA ASN A 272 2.47 7.32 1.91
C ASN A 272 1.44 6.79 2.93
N TYR A 273 0.96 7.66 3.83
CA TYR A 273 -0.10 7.39 4.81
C TYR A 273 -1.37 8.23 4.56
N ARG A 274 -1.62 8.56 3.30
CA ARG A 274 -2.81 9.29 2.83
C ARG A 274 -3.46 8.62 1.63
N SER A 275 -4.74 8.93 1.42
CA SER A 275 -5.45 8.51 0.20
C SER A 275 -4.85 9.21 -1.02
N LEU A 276 -4.58 8.43 -2.07
CA LEU A 276 -4.06 8.94 -3.32
C LEU A 276 -5.19 9.10 -4.34
N HIS A 277 -5.25 10.30 -4.91
CA HIS A 277 -6.15 10.69 -5.99
C HIS A 277 -5.34 11.44 -7.04
N TYR A 278 -5.82 11.48 -8.28
CA TYR A 278 -5.10 12.03 -9.44
C TYR A 278 -3.79 11.25 -9.72
N VAL A 279 -3.92 9.95 -9.96
CA VAL A 279 -2.81 8.98 -10.04
C VAL A 279 -1.66 9.44 -10.93
N GLU A 280 -1.94 9.92 -12.14
CA GLU A 280 -0.91 10.44 -13.07
C GLU A 280 -0.09 11.58 -12.47
N LYS A 281 -0.75 12.57 -11.83
CA LYS A 281 -0.08 13.68 -11.14
C LYS A 281 0.77 13.18 -9.96
N ARG A 282 0.24 12.23 -9.16
CA ARG A 282 0.96 11.65 -8.02
C ARG A 282 2.18 10.86 -8.47
N ARG A 283 2.08 10.09 -9.56
CA ARG A 283 3.20 9.37 -10.16
C ARG A 283 4.31 10.33 -10.58
N GLY A 284 3.97 11.39 -11.33
CA GLY A 284 4.94 12.40 -11.76
C GLY A 284 5.60 13.15 -10.60
N GLU A 285 4.90 13.37 -9.49
CA GLU A 285 5.49 13.95 -8.27
C GLU A 285 6.45 12.97 -7.57
N PHE A 286 6.14 11.67 -7.52
CA PHE A 286 7.02 10.64 -6.96
C PHE A 286 8.26 10.41 -7.86
N GLU A 287 8.08 10.41 -9.18
CA GLU A 287 9.18 10.38 -10.16
C GLU A 287 10.08 11.61 -10.04
N LYS A 288 9.52 12.81 -9.81
CA LYS A 288 10.29 14.05 -9.54
C LYS A 288 11.11 13.94 -8.25
N LEU A 289 10.60 13.30 -7.21
CA LEU A 289 11.34 13.06 -5.96
C LEU A 289 12.42 11.97 -6.10
N GLY A 290 12.20 10.96 -6.93
CA GLY A 290 13.21 9.94 -7.24
C GLY A 290 13.53 8.95 -6.10
N VAL A 291 12.69 8.87 -5.06
CA VAL A 291 12.90 8.02 -3.87
C VAL A 291 11.87 6.89 -3.77
N PRO A 292 12.17 5.77 -3.08
CA PRO A 292 11.18 4.72 -2.80
C PRO A 292 9.95 5.27 -2.06
N VAL A 293 8.78 4.78 -2.43
CA VAL A 293 7.51 5.09 -1.78
C VAL A 293 6.88 3.81 -1.22
N LEU A 294 6.79 3.70 0.10
CA LEU A 294 6.11 2.60 0.79
C LEU A 294 4.70 3.01 1.20
N HIS A 295 3.71 2.11 1.16
CA HIS A 295 2.32 2.46 1.48
C HIS A 295 1.88 1.95 2.87
N ALA A 296 1.61 2.89 3.78
CA ALA A 296 1.03 2.60 5.08
C ALA A 296 -0.51 2.72 5.04
N LEU A 297 -1.19 1.70 5.56
CA LEU A 297 -2.64 1.51 5.54
C LEU A 297 -3.23 1.39 6.95
N ASN A 298 -4.56 1.54 7.03
CA ASN A 298 -5.33 1.26 8.24
C ASN A 298 -6.30 0.11 7.93
N TYR A 299 -6.45 -0.83 8.85
CA TYR A 299 -7.59 -1.74 8.86
C TYR A 299 -8.84 -0.96 9.28
N THR A 300 -9.79 -0.81 8.35
CA THR A 300 -10.94 0.07 8.53
C THR A 300 -12.17 -0.61 9.11
N GLU A 301 -12.21 -1.95 9.07
CA GLU A 301 -13.40 -2.76 9.32
C GLU A 301 -13.51 -3.27 10.76
N GLY A 302 -12.57 -2.92 11.64
CA GLY A 302 -12.63 -3.21 13.07
C GLY A 302 -11.33 -2.91 13.82
N SER A 303 -11.23 -3.50 15.02
CA SER A 303 -10.10 -3.50 15.94
C SER A 303 -8.92 -4.37 15.50
N GLN A 304 -7.82 -4.35 16.26
CA GLN A 304 -6.68 -5.23 16.03
C GLN A 304 -7.08 -6.72 16.04
N THR A 305 -7.92 -7.15 16.99
CA THR A 305 -8.37 -8.56 17.08
C THR A 305 -9.21 -8.98 15.87
N GLU A 306 -9.99 -8.06 15.31
CA GLU A 306 -10.76 -8.31 14.08
C GLU A 306 -9.84 -8.38 12.85
N PHE A 307 -8.80 -7.53 12.77
CA PHE A 307 -7.75 -7.66 11.75
C PHE A 307 -7.04 -9.01 11.86
N GLU A 308 -6.69 -9.45 13.06
CA GLU A 308 -6.00 -10.73 13.30
C GLU A 308 -6.82 -11.93 12.85
N ALA A 309 -8.14 -11.92 13.13
CA ALA A 309 -9.07 -12.97 12.74
C ALA A 309 -9.46 -12.95 11.24
N ASP A 310 -9.37 -11.81 10.55
CA ASP A 310 -9.78 -11.70 9.15
C ASP A 310 -8.86 -12.48 8.19
N HIS A 311 -9.44 -13.12 7.19
CA HIS A 311 -8.72 -13.81 6.11
C HIS A 311 -8.38 -12.88 4.93
N ALA A 312 -9.07 -11.74 4.77
CA ALA A 312 -8.88 -10.84 3.64
C ALA A 312 -7.78 -9.80 3.87
N GLY A 313 -7.67 -9.24 5.08
CA GLY A 313 -6.79 -8.15 5.53
C GLY A 313 -7.16 -6.76 4.97
N VAL A 314 -7.47 -6.69 3.68
CA VAL A 314 -8.15 -5.55 3.04
C VAL A 314 -9.37 -6.10 2.30
N SER A 315 -10.56 -5.55 2.48
CA SER A 315 -11.75 -6.08 1.78
C SER A 315 -11.76 -5.77 0.27
N PRO A 316 -12.48 -6.57 -0.55
CA PRO A 316 -12.55 -6.35 -2.00
C PRO A 316 -13.11 -4.98 -2.40
N SER A 317 -14.03 -4.41 -1.60
CA SER A 317 -14.63 -3.09 -1.83
C SER A 317 -13.62 -1.93 -1.67
N LEU A 318 -12.60 -2.12 -0.83
CA LEU A 318 -11.57 -1.11 -0.54
C LEU A 318 -10.33 -1.27 -1.42
N THR A 319 -10.15 -2.43 -2.04
CA THR A 319 -9.02 -2.75 -2.94
C THR A 319 -8.73 -1.68 -4.00
N PRO A 320 -9.72 -1.08 -4.69
CA PRO A 320 -9.44 -0.01 -5.65
C PRO A 320 -8.71 1.21 -5.06
N PHE A 321 -9.04 1.58 -3.81
CA PHE A 321 -8.53 2.80 -3.17
C PHE A 321 -7.24 2.57 -2.37
N PHE A 322 -7.09 1.41 -1.76
CA PHE A 322 -5.97 1.09 -0.85
C PHE A 322 -4.89 0.20 -1.47
N LEU A 323 -5.14 -0.41 -2.63
CA LEU A 323 -4.14 -1.19 -3.35
C LEU A 323 -3.96 -0.67 -4.78
N VAL A 324 -5.01 -0.66 -5.61
CA VAL A 324 -4.87 -0.37 -7.05
C VAL A 324 -4.39 1.05 -7.32
N MET A 325 -5.03 2.09 -6.76
CA MET A 325 -4.57 3.47 -6.97
C MET A 325 -3.12 3.71 -6.47
N PRO A 326 -2.73 3.29 -5.25
CA PRO A 326 -1.32 3.34 -4.81
C PRO A 326 -0.35 2.57 -5.71
N GLU A 327 -0.69 1.34 -6.12
CA GLU A 327 0.13 0.50 -7.00
C GLU A 327 0.38 1.18 -8.35
N ASP A 328 -0.61 1.90 -8.88
CA ASP A 328 -0.55 2.65 -10.15
C ASP A 328 0.14 4.02 -10.00
N THR A 329 0.37 4.51 -8.78
CA THR A 329 1.32 5.62 -8.53
C THR A 329 2.77 5.14 -8.37
N GLY A 330 3.01 3.83 -8.31
CA GLY A 330 4.34 3.26 -8.06
C GLY A 330 4.66 2.97 -6.58
N SER A 331 3.69 3.12 -5.67
CA SER A 331 3.88 2.74 -4.26
C SER A 331 4.07 1.23 -4.10
N ALA A 332 4.97 0.85 -3.20
CA ALA A 332 5.31 -0.53 -2.86
C ALA A 332 4.92 -0.89 -1.42
N ASP A 333 5.07 -2.18 -1.06
CA ASP A 333 4.94 -2.73 0.29
C ASP A 333 3.70 -2.25 1.11
N PRO A 334 2.47 -2.55 0.63
CA PRO A 334 1.24 -2.13 1.31
C PRO A 334 1.10 -2.79 2.69
N THR A 335 1.30 -2.02 3.74
CA THR A 335 1.38 -2.49 5.13
C THR A 335 0.28 -1.88 6.01
N ILE A 336 -0.55 -2.72 6.63
CA ILE A 336 -1.57 -2.31 7.62
C ILE A 336 -0.88 -1.99 8.95
N ILE A 337 -0.90 -0.74 9.43
CA ILE A 337 -0.16 -0.33 10.66
C ILE A 337 -1.05 0.06 11.85
N ALA A 338 -2.36 0.23 11.62
CA ALA A 338 -3.32 0.66 12.62
C ALA A 338 -4.71 0.08 12.30
N ALA A 339 -5.56 -0.04 13.32
CA ALA A 339 -6.94 -0.50 13.26
C ALA A 339 -7.94 0.63 13.59
N ASN A 340 -9.22 0.39 13.35
CA ASN A 340 -10.32 1.31 13.64
C ASN A 340 -11.11 0.85 14.87
N GLU A 341 -10.73 1.34 16.05
CA GLU A 341 -11.44 1.05 17.29
C GLU A 341 -12.50 2.12 17.57
N LYS A 342 -13.76 1.78 17.30
CA LYS A 342 -14.94 2.62 17.59
C LYS A 342 -14.86 4.03 16.98
N GLY A 343 -14.21 4.16 15.82
CA GLY A 343 -14.03 5.42 15.09
C GLY A 343 -12.70 6.14 15.39
N ALA A 344 -11.85 5.60 16.26
CA ALA A 344 -10.50 6.09 16.50
C ALA A 344 -9.46 5.18 15.81
N LYS A 345 -8.37 5.77 15.31
CA LYS A 345 -7.24 5.01 14.75
C LYS A 345 -6.30 4.58 15.87
N VAL A 346 -6.12 3.29 16.05
CA VAL A 346 -5.26 2.71 17.11
C VAL A 346 -4.14 1.91 16.45
N VAL A 347 -2.89 2.15 16.86
CA VAL A 347 -1.71 1.47 16.31
C VAL A 347 -1.77 -0.04 16.60
N ILE A 348 -1.46 -0.86 15.59
CA ILE A 348 -1.20 -2.31 15.77
C ILE A 348 0.32 -2.45 16.01
N PRO A 349 0.79 -2.74 17.24
CA PRO A 349 2.19 -2.51 17.59
C PRO A 349 3.21 -3.28 16.73
N TYR A 350 2.99 -4.58 16.50
CA TYR A 350 3.93 -5.42 15.74
C TYR A 350 3.97 -5.07 14.24
N GLN A 351 2.86 -4.63 13.66
CA GLN A 351 2.82 -4.14 12.28
C GLN A 351 3.51 -2.79 12.13
N MET A 352 3.29 -1.90 13.10
CA MET A 352 3.93 -0.58 13.15
C MET A 352 5.44 -0.71 13.25
N GLU A 353 5.93 -1.57 14.15
CA GLU A 353 7.35 -1.89 14.27
C GLU A 353 7.92 -2.44 12.95
N ALA A 354 7.21 -3.37 12.29
CA ALA A 354 7.62 -3.84 10.97
C ALA A 354 7.65 -2.73 9.90
N MET A 355 6.69 -1.81 9.87
CA MET A 355 6.71 -0.66 8.95
C MET A 355 7.91 0.26 9.21
N ILE A 356 8.22 0.54 10.48
CA ILE A 356 9.39 1.32 10.90
C ILE A 356 10.68 0.64 10.40
N GLU A 357 10.82 -0.67 10.62
CA GLU A 357 11.97 -1.46 10.16
C GLU A 357 12.10 -1.50 8.64
N ARG A 358 10.98 -1.67 7.92
CA ARG A 358 10.95 -1.70 6.43
C ARG A 358 11.37 -0.36 5.85
N ALA A 359 10.80 0.73 6.35
CA ALA A 359 11.15 2.08 5.94
C ALA A 359 12.63 2.39 6.24
N TYR A 360 13.12 2.05 7.43
CA TYR A 360 14.53 2.20 7.78
C TYR A 360 15.46 1.37 6.88
N ASN A 361 15.14 0.09 6.65
CA ASN A 361 15.96 -0.81 5.82
C ASN A 361 15.95 -0.44 4.33
N HIS A 362 14.88 0.16 3.81
CA HIS A 362 14.90 0.74 2.46
C HIS A 362 15.72 2.04 2.42
N ALA A 363 15.46 2.99 3.33
CA ALA A 363 16.10 4.31 3.32
C ALA A 363 17.62 4.23 3.54
N LYS A 364 18.10 3.33 4.42
CA LYS A 364 19.54 3.14 4.64
C LYS A 364 20.30 2.66 3.39
N LEU A 365 19.64 2.08 2.37
CA LEU A 365 20.33 1.64 1.15
C LEU A 365 20.97 2.80 0.38
N ALA A 366 20.48 4.04 0.55
CA ALA A 366 21.12 5.24 0.01
C ALA A 366 22.49 5.52 0.65
N HIS A 367 22.68 5.12 1.93
CA HIS A 367 23.81 5.51 2.79
C HIS A 367 24.88 4.43 2.97
N ILE A 368 24.55 3.16 2.68
CA ILE A 368 25.51 2.05 2.67
C ILE A 368 26.36 2.12 1.39
N GLU A 369 27.69 2.04 1.51
CA GLU A 369 28.57 1.99 0.34
C GLU A 369 28.30 0.75 -0.51
N ASN A 370 28.34 0.86 -1.84
CA ASN A 370 28.05 -0.29 -2.72
C ASN A 370 28.97 -1.49 -2.46
N SER A 371 30.23 -1.25 -2.06
CA SER A 371 31.18 -2.30 -1.69
C SER A 371 30.79 -3.08 -0.43
N GLU A 372 29.94 -2.51 0.44
CA GLU A 372 29.51 -3.10 1.71
C GLU A 372 28.11 -3.73 1.63
N LYS A 373 27.25 -3.26 0.71
CA LYS A 373 25.89 -3.77 0.50
C LYS A 373 25.86 -5.27 0.23
N LYS A 374 25.07 -6.02 0.99
CA LYS A 374 24.87 -7.46 0.80
C LYS A 374 23.54 -7.80 0.14
N VAL A 375 23.54 -8.68 -0.85
CA VAL A 375 22.32 -9.08 -1.60
C VAL A 375 22.17 -10.60 -1.65
N ALA A 376 21.04 -11.12 -1.16
CA ALA A 376 20.69 -12.52 -1.38
C ALA A 376 19.76 -12.66 -2.59
N THR A 377 20.20 -13.44 -3.58
CA THR A 377 19.45 -13.70 -4.81
C THR A 377 18.83 -15.10 -4.74
N PHE A 378 17.51 -15.14 -4.83
CA PHE A 378 16.76 -16.39 -4.78
C PHE A 378 16.35 -16.83 -6.19
N ILE A 379 16.55 -18.12 -6.48
CA ILE A 379 16.24 -18.79 -7.75
C ILE A 379 15.21 -19.90 -7.56
N TRP A 380 14.45 -20.21 -8.63
CA TRP A 380 13.32 -21.14 -8.55
C TRP A 380 13.64 -22.53 -9.04
N ASN A 381 12.99 -23.49 -8.40
CA ASN A 381 12.94 -24.88 -8.80
C ASN A 381 11.51 -25.21 -9.26
N TYR A 382 11.11 -24.67 -10.42
CA TYR A 382 9.80 -24.92 -11.03
C TYR A 382 9.92 -25.33 -12.51
N PRO A 383 9.26 -26.42 -12.94
CA PRO A 383 8.67 -27.46 -12.07
C PRO A 383 9.74 -28.11 -11.18
N PRO A 384 9.39 -28.63 -9.98
CA PRO A 384 10.36 -29.23 -9.08
C PRO A 384 11.21 -30.33 -9.75
N GLY A 385 12.47 -30.44 -9.36
CA GLY A 385 13.39 -31.48 -9.84
C GLY A 385 14.87 -31.05 -9.86
N GLU A 386 15.79 -31.99 -9.67
CA GLU A 386 17.23 -31.76 -9.45
C GLU A 386 17.94 -30.92 -10.53
N LYS A 387 17.42 -30.90 -11.76
CA LYS A 387 18.03 -30.19 -12.91
C LYS A 387 17.27 -28.92 -13.33
N ASN A 388 16.20 -28.57 -12.62
CA ASN A 388 15.29 -27.52 -13.03
C ASN A 388 15.62 -26.22 -12.31
N VAL A 389 16.41 -25.35 -12.95
CA VAL A 389 16.51 -23.94 -12.57
C VAL A 389 16.14 -23.11 -13.79
N GLY A 390 14.95 -22.52 -13.72
CA GLY A 390 14.35 -21.82 -14.84
C GLY A 390 13.15 -21.00 -14.38
N ALA A 391 12.78 -20.06 -15.23
CA ALA A 391 11.64 -19.17 -15.07
C ALA A 391 11.02 -18.94 -16.46
N ALA A 392 9.75 -18.52 -16.50
CA ALA A 392 9.05 -18.35 -17.77
C ALA A 392 9.81 -17.36 -18.67
N PHE A 393 10.33 -17.89 -19.76
CA PHE A 393 11.11 -17.19 -20.79
C PHE A 393 12.28 -16.32 -20.28
N LEU A 394 12.90 -16.69 -19.15
CA LEU A 394 14.09 -16.02 -18.62
C LEU A 394 15.27 -17.01 -18.54
N ASP A 395 16.38 -16.68 -19.19
CA ASP A 395 17.66 -17.36 -18.99
C ASP A 395 18.24 -16.94 -17.64
N VAL A 396 17.91 -17.69 -16.58
CA VAL A 396 18.28 -17.37 -15.20
C VAL A 396 19.81 -17.34 -15.01
N PRO A 397 20.61 -18.34 -15.45
CA PRO A 397 22.07 -18.28 -15.34
C PRO A 397 22.68 -17.05 -16.02
N SER A 398 22.35 -16.79 -17.29
CA SER A 398 22.90 -15.62 -18.00
C SER A 398 22.41 -14.30 -17.38
N SER A 399 21.20 -14.28 -16.81
CA SER A 399 20.70 -13.09 -16.10
C SER A 399 21.48 -12.82 -14.82
N ILE A 400 21.82 -13.85 -14.04
CA ILE A 400 22.65 -13.72 -12.82
C ILE A 400 24.05 -13.22 -13.18
N GLU A 401 24.68 -13.80 -14.21
CA GLU A 401 25.99 -13.35 -14.71
C GLU A 401 25.96 -11.86 -15.06
N ASN A 402 24.99 -11.41 -15.86
CA ASN A 402 24.86 -10.01 -16.27
C ASN A 402 24.52 -9.07 -15.09
N ILE A 403 23.69 -9.49 -14.13
CA ILE A 403 23.40 -8.73 -12.91
C ILE A 403 24.68 -8.57 -12.08
N ALA A 404 25.44 -9.66 -11.87
CA ALA A 404 26.69 -9.65 -11.11
C ALA A 404 27.76 -8.75 -11.76
N ILE A 405 27.89 -8.78 -13.09
CA ILE A 405 28.76 -7.86 -13.86
C ILE A 405 28.34 -6.41 -13.62
N ALA A 406 27.07 -6.08 -13.85
CA ALA A 406 26.57 -4.71 -13.71
C ALA A 406 26.70 -4.17 -12.27
N MET A 407 26.46 -5.02 -11.27
CA MET A 407 26.69 -4.65 -9.86
C MET A 407 28.18 -4.43 -9.56
N LYS A 408 29.08 -5.29 -10.07
CA LYS A 408 30.53 -5.12 -9.89
C LYS A 408 31.04 -3.83 -10.53
N GLU A 409 30.55 -3.47 -11.71
CA GLU A 409 30.84 -2.18 -12.36
C GLU A 409 30.34 -0.96 -11.55
N LYS A 410 29.28 -1.13 -10.74
CA LYS A 410 28.79 -0.14 -9.78
C LYS A 410 29.53 -0.16 -8.43
N GLY A 411 30.61 -0.93 -8.31
CA GLY A 411 31.46 -0.99 -7.12
C GLY A 411 31.02 -1.97 -6.03
N TYR A 412 30.10 -2.90 -6.33
CA TYR A 412 29.73 -3.96 -5.39
C TYR A 412 30.83 -5.02 -5.30
N THR A 413 31.08 -5.54 -4.10
CA THR A 413 32.08 -6.58 -3.83
C THR A 413 31.55 -7.96 -4.25
N ILE A 414 31.61 -8.26 -5.55
CA ILE A 414 31.08 -9.50 -6.13
C ILE A 414 32.14 -10.26 -6.92
N ASP A 415 32.20 -11.58 -6.71
CA ASP A 415 32.95 -12.53 -7.52
C ASP A 415 32.06 -13.02 -8.67
N VAL A 416 32.33 -12.56 -9.89
CA VAL A 416 31.51 -12.85 -11.07
C VAL A 416 31.85 -14.25 -11.58
N LYS A 417 30.82 -15.05 -11.81
CA LYS A 417 30.92 -16.39 -12.41
C LYS A 417 30.17 -16.42 -13.73
N ASP A 418 30.68 -17.21 -14.67
CA ASP A 418 30.01 -17.43 -15.95
C ASP A 418 28.76 -18.31 -15.80
N SER A 419 27.85 -18.19 -16.77
CA SER A 419 26.64 -19.00 -16.92
C SER A 419 26.90 -20.51 -16.86
N ALA A 420 28.06 -21.01 -17.30
CA ALA A 420 28.39 -22.43 -17.24
C ALA A 420 28.63 -22.91 -15.78
N TYR A 421 29.42 -22.17 -15.00
CA TYR A 421 29.60 -22.42 -13.57
C TYR A 421 28.28 -22.29 -12.81
N LEU A 422 27.45 -21.29 -13.16
CA LEU A 422 26.15 -21.08 -12.55
C LEU A 422 25.21 -22.27 -12.79
N ILE A 423 25.17 -22.83 -14.01
CA ILE A 423 24.38 -24.03 -14.34
C ILE A 423 24.85 -25.26 -13.55
N GLU A 424 26.16 -25.55 -13.54
CA GLU A 424 26.70 -26.71 -12.80
C GLU A 424 26.39 -26.60 -11.30
N SER A 425 26.66 -25.42 -10.74
CA SER A 425 26.52 -25.16 -9.31
C SER A 425 25.06 -25.18 -8.88
N ALA A 426 24.14 -24.59 -9.66
CA ALA A 426 22.71 -24.61 -9.36
C ALA A 426 22.14 -26.03 -9.29
N GLY A 427 22.59 -26.95 -10.16
CA GLY A 427 22.24 -28.37 -10.06
C GLY A 427 22.77 -29.03 -8.78
N LYS A 428 23.97 -28.65 -8.29
CA LYS A 428 24.50 -29.12 -7.00
C LYS A 428 23.70 -28.58 -5.81
N LEU A 429 23.27 -27.30 -5.84
CA LEU A 429 22.45 -26.70 -4.77
C LEU A 429 21.13 -27.46 -4.53
N LEU A 430 20.61 -28.16 -5.54
CA LEU A 430 19.35 -28.86 -5.46
C LEU A 430 19.45 -30.28 -4.88
N ARG A 431 20.62 -30.94 -4.97
CA ARG A 431 20.76 -32.36 -4.57
C ARG A 431 20.42 -32.65 -3.10
N PRO A 432 20.78 -31.80 -2.12
CA PRO A 432 20.41 -32.04 -0.71
C PRO A 432 18.91 -32.19 -0.49
N PHE A 433 18.06 -31.58 -1.33
CA PHE A 433 16.61 -31.73 -1.21
C PHE A 433 16.07 -33.06 -1.74
N TYR A 434 16.77 -33.70 -2.68
CA TYR A 434 16.27 -34.82 -3.49
C TYR A 434 16.97 -36.15 -3.24
N ARG A 435 18.17 -36.14 -2.65
CA ARG A 435 19.05 -37.32 -2.54
C ARG A 435 19.62 -37.58 -1.16
N ASP A 436 19.32 -36.71 -0.20
CA ASP A 436 19.90 -36.72 1.15
C ASP A 436 21.45 -36.80 1.12
N GLU A 437 22.06 -36.18 0.09
CA GLU A 437 23.52 -36.08 -0.08
C GLU A 437 24.12 -35.19 1.03
N ASP A 438 25.24 -35.62 1.63
CA ASP A 438 25.96 -34.84 2.63
C ASP A 438 26.41 -33.49 2.03
N THR A 439 26.27 -32.45 2.83
CA THR A 439 26.52 -31.07 2.43
C THR A 439 27.94 -30.60 2.75
N ALA A 440 28.74 -31.39 3.48
CA ALA A 440 30.14 -31.06 3.78
C ALA A 440 30.96 -30.70 2.52
N ASP A 441 30.91 -31.55 1.48
CA ASP A 441 31.58 -31.31 0.19
C ASP A 441 31.07 -30.02 -0.51
N LEU A 442 29.80 -29.66 -0.30
CA LEU A 442 29.22 -28.42 -0.85
C LEU A 442 29.71 -27.19 -0.08
N VAL A 443 29.91 -27.28 1.23
CA VAL A 443 30.48 -26.18 2.03
C VAL A 443 31.91 -25.87 1.59
N GLU A 444 32.76 -26.89 1.38
CA GLU A 444 34.12 -26.69 0.86
C GLU A 444 34.15 -26.06 -0.54
N GLN A 445 33.13 -26.31 -1.37
CA GLN A 445 32.97 -25.69 -2.69
C GLN A 445 32.37 -24.28 -2.67
N GLY A 446 31.98 -23.74 -1.51
CA GLY A 446 31.25 -22.47 -1.43
C GLY A 446 29.79 -22.57 -1.94
N LEU A 447 29.24 -23.79 -1.97
CA LEU A 447 27.90 -24.13 -2.45
C LEU A 447 26.92 -24.52 -1.32
N ALA A 448 27.37 -24.53 -0.07
CA ALA A 448 26.50 -24.59 1.09
C ALA A 448 27.09 -23.79 2.27
N ASP A 449 26.25 -23.57 3.28
CA ASP A 449 26.59 -23.01 4.58
C ASP A 449 25.72 -23.63 5.68
N TYR A 450 25.93 -23.22 6.92
CA TYR A 450 25.18 -23.69 8.08
C TYR A 450 24.47 -22.56 8.82
N LEU A 451 23.19 -22.77 9.11
CA LEU A 451 22.45 -21.99 10.12
C LEU A 451 22.36 -22.83 11.41
N PRO A 452 22.99 -22.41 12.53
CA PRO A 452 22.88 -23.14 13.78
C PRO A 452 21.42 -23.33 14.19
N LEU A 453 21.07 -24.55 14.63
CA LEU A 453 19.72 -24.89 15.07
C LEU A 453 19.27 -24.01 16.24
N THR A 454 20.20 -23.61 17.11
CA THR A 454 19.95 -22.63 18.19
C THR A 454 19.45 -21.29 17.63
N THR A 455 20.12 -20.72 16.64
CA THR A 455 19.70 -19.48 15.97
C THR A 455 18.31 -19.60 15.35
N TYR A 456 17.98 -20.75 14.75
CA TYR A 456 16.63 -21.01 14.26
C TYR A 456 15.60 -21.12 15.39
N LEU A 457 15.91 -21.85 16.47
CA LEU A 457 15.02 -22.05 17.60
C LEU A 457 14.79 -20.75 18.40
N ASP A 458 15.80 -19.91 18.57
CA ASP A 458 15.67 -18.62 19.25
C ASP A 458 14.70 -17.70 18.49
N TRP A 459 14.83 -17.62 17.16
CA TRP A 459 13.87 -16.91 16.31
C TRP A 459 12.49 -17.56 16.32
N PHE A 460 12.42 -18.87 16.10
CA PHE A 460 11.16 -19.58 15.94
C PHE A 460 10.34 -19.53 17.24
N ASN A 461 10.95 -19.76 18.40
CA ASN A 461 10.27 -19.73 19.70
C ASN A 461 9.84 -18.33 20.15
N ALA A 462 10.40 -17.26 19.58
CA ALA A 462 9.91 -15.90 19.78
C ALA A 462 8.60 -15.61 19.03
N LEU A 463 8.20 -16.47 18.08
CA LEU A 463 6.94 -16.31 17.35
C LEU A 463 5.72 -16.66 18.23
N PRO A 464 4.56 -16.01 18.01
CA PRO A 464 3.30 -16.37 18.67
C PRO A 464 2.94 -17.85 18.52
N GLU A 465 2.30 -18.42 19.54
CA GLU A 465 1.95 -19.85 19.56
C GLU A 465 1.02 -20.26 18.41
N ASN A 466 0.07 -19.40 18.03
CA ASN A 466 -0.82 -19.63 16.88
C ASN A 466 -0.10 -19.64 15.52
N VAL A 467 1.16 -19.19 15.45
CA VAL A 467 2.04 -19.31 14.28
C VAL A 467 2.83 -20.61 14.33
N ARG A 468 3.40 -20.93 15.50
CA ARG A 468 4.29 -22.09 15.68
C ARG A 468 3.55 -23.42 15.63
N THR A 469 2.40 -23.52 16.30
CA THR A 469 1.67 -24.78 16.47
C THR A 469 1.26 -25.42 15.12
N PRO A 470 0.64 -24.71 14.15
CA PRO A 470 0.29 -25.30 12.86
C PRO A 470 1.50 -25.77 12.04
N ILE A 471 2.66 -25.13 12.20
CA ILE A 471 3.91 -25.54 11.55
C ILE A 471 4.37 -26.87 12.15
N ASN A 472 4.48 -26.94 13.48
CA ASN A 472 4.98 -28.14 14.18
C ASN A 472 4.00 -29.33 14.05
N GLU A 473 2.69 -29.09 14.07
CA GLU A 473 1.67 -30.13 13.84
C GLU A 473 1.76 -30.74 12.43
N ARG A 474 2.20 -29.96 11.44
CA ARG A 474 2.29 -30.39 10.03
C ARG A 474 3.63 -31.00 9.64
N TRP A 475 4.72 -30.54 10.26
CA TRP A 475 6.10 -30.80 9.83
C TRP A 475 7.05 -31.35 10.92
N GLY A 476 6.53 -31.70 12.12
CA GLY A 476 7.36 -32.18 13.24
C GLY A 476 8.07 -31.04 13.98
N GLN A 477 9.10 -31.37 14.77
CA GLN A 477 9.95 -30.34 15.41
C GLN A 477 11.09 -29.89 14.48
N PRO A 478 11.64 -28.67 14.66
CA PRO A 478 12.76 -28.18 13.87
C PRO A 478 13.98 -29.11 13.82
N GLU A 479 14.30 -29.75 14.95
CA GLU A 479 15.42 -30.70 15.10
C GLU A 479 15.21 -32.05 14.39
N GLU A 480 13.99 -32.35 13.95
CA GLU A 480 13.62 -33.58 13.22
C GLU A 480 13.68 -33.37 11.69
N ASN A 481 13.87 -32.12 11.24
CA ASN A 481 13.86 -31.80 9.81
C ASN A 481 15.06 -32.42 9.06
N LYS A 482 14.81 -32.98 7.88
CA LYS A 482 15.84 -33.67 7.07
C LYS A 482 17.06 -32.82 6.66
N MET A 483 16.96 -31.49 6.72
CA MET A 483 18.07 -30.58 6.43
C MET A 483 18.99 -30.35 7.66
N ILE A 484 18.68 -30.93 8.83
CA ILE A 484 19.53 -30.88 10.02
C ILE A 484 20.70 -31.86 9.88
N THR A 485 21.91 -31.36 10.09
CA THR A 485 23.13 -32.18 10.20
C THR A 485 23.94 -31.80 11.44
N GLU A 486 24.84 -32.67 11.86
CA GLU A 486 25.87 -32.38 12.88
C GLU A 486 27.14 -31.90 12.18
N THR A 487 27.62 -30.72 12.55
CA THR A 487 28.75 -30.03 11.91
C THR A 487 29.59 -29.29 12.94
N THR A 488 30.77 -28.80 12.55
CA THR A 488 31.65 -28.01 13.43
C THR A 488 31.60 -26.54 13.03
N ILE A 489 31.09 -25.68 13.92
CA ILE A 489 31.05 -24.22 13.75
C ILE A 489 31.88 -23.60 14.86
N ASN A 490 32.84 -22.72 14.50
CA ASN A 490 33.76 -22.08 15.45
C ASN A 490 34.55 -23.05 16.37
N GLY A 491 34.71 -24.31 15.96
CA GLY A 491 35.39 -25.36 16.73
C GLY A 491 34.48 -26.17 17.67
N GLU A 492 33.18 -25.87 17.72
CA GLU A 492 32.19 -26.61 18.50
C GLU A 492 31.32 -27.49 17.58
N VAL A 493 31.06 -28.74 18.02
CA VAL A 493 30.14 -29.63 17.32
C VAL A 493 28.71 -29.24 17.65
N VAL A 494 27.93 -28.85 16.64
CA VAL A 494 26.57 -28.33 16.77
C VAL A 494 25.64 -28.94 15.73
N LYS A 495 24.34 -28.94 16.03
CA LYS A 495 23.31 -29.20 15.02
C LYS A 495 23.01 -27.92 14.25
N ALA A 496 22.90 -28.02 12.94
CA ALA A 496 22.61 -26.90 12.06
C ALA A 496 21.74 -27.34 10.87
N PHE A 497 20.93 -26.41 10.35
CA PHE A 497 20.37 -26.55 9.01
C PHE A 497 21.48 -26.37 8.00
N ALA A 498 21.64 -27.32 7.08
CA ALA A 498 22.44 -27.13 5.89
C ALA A 498 21.67 -26.26 4.88
N ILE A 499 22.29 -25.18 4.44
CA ILE A 499 21.72 -24.17 3.54
C ILE A 499 22.50 -24.18 2.23
N PRO A 500 22.03 -24.84 1.17
CA PRO A 500 22.63 -24.76 -0.16
C PRO A 500 22.58 -23.33 -0.67
N ARG A 501 23.74 -22.72 -0.83
CA ARG A 501 23.93 -21.34 -1.30
C ARG A 501 25.28 -21.22 -1.98
N MET A 502 25.29 -20.65 -3.18
CA MET A 502 26.49 -20.27 -3.89
C MET A 502 26.99 -18.93 -3.35
N ASP A 503 28.24 -18.89 -2.91
CA ASP A 503 28.93 -17.68 -2.47
C ASP A 503 29.56 -16.94 -3.66
N LEU A 504 29.15 -15.69 -3.88
CA LEU A 504 29.71 -14.75 -4.84
C LEU A 504 30.25 -13.48 -4.14
N GLY A 505 30.63 -13.58 -2.86
CA GLY A 505 31.09 -12.46 -2.02
C GLY A 505 29.93 -11.77 -1.29
N ASN A 506 29.74 -10.46 -1.50
CA ASN A 506 28.57 -9.75 -0.96
C ASN A 506 27.28 -10.01 -1.78
N MET A 507 27.30 -11.00 -2.67
CA MET A 507 26.11 -11.57 -3.30
C MET A 507 26.10 -13.08 -3.02
N ILE A 508 24.94 -13.64 -2.68
CA ILE A 508 24.73 -15.10 -2.67
C ILE A 508 23.62 -15.49 -3.63
N VAL A 509 23.69 -16.67 -4.21
CA VAL A 509 22.64 -17.26 -5.05
C VAL A 509 22.16 -18.55 -4.40
N MET A 510 20.87 -18.66 -4.08
CA MET A 510 20.32 -19.82 -3.40
C MET A 510 18.92 -20.18 -3.91
N PRO A 511 18.55 -21.47 -3.98
CA PRO A 511 17.17 -21.84 -4.25
C PRO A 511 16.25 -21.35 -3.13
N GLN A 512 15.01 -20.97 -3.46
CA GLN A 512 13.94 -20.99 -2.46
C GLN A 512 13.81 -22.41 -1.89
N GLY A 513 13.64 -22.53 -0.57
CA GLY A 513 13.45 -23.83 0.08
C GLY A 513 12.23 -24.58 -0.48
N LEU A 514 12.22 -25.90 -0.36
CA LEU A 514 11.07 -26.69 -0.82
C LEU A 514 9.79 -26.41 0.00
N ARG A 515 8.66 -26.38 -0.72
CA ARG A 515 7.31 -26.17 -0.17
C ARG A 515 6.77 -27.35 0.62
N GLY A 516 7.34 -28.55 0.47
CA GLY A 516 7.03 -29.77 1.20
C GLY A 516 8.25 -30.69 1.29
N GLU A 517 8.09 -31.90 1.83
CA GLU A 517 9.21 -32.80 2.13
C GLU A 517 9.65 -33.66 0.93
N SER A 518 8.76 -33.81 -0.05
CA SER A 518 8.98 -34.52 -1.32
C SER A 518 8.74 -33.63 -2.55
N GLU A 519 9.25 -34.06 -3.70
CA GLU A 519 9.05 -33.41 -5.01
C GLU A 519 7.54 -33.27 -5.34
N LYS A 520 6.80 -34.37 -5.21
CA LYS A 520 5.36 -34.43 -5.52
C LYS A 520 4.54 -33.53 -4.61
N GLU A 521 4.85 -33.51 -3.32
CA GLU A 521 4.18 -32.64 -2.36
C GLU A 521 4.52 -31.16 -2.65
N SER A 522 5.80 -30.84 -2.85
CA SER A 522 6.25 -29.49 -3.23
C SER A 522 5.55 -28.97 -4.49
N ALA A 523 5.40 -29.81 -5.51
CA ALA A 523 4.67 -29.47 -6.74
C ALA A 523 3.18 -29.16 -6.47
N SER A 524 2.50 -29.96 -5.64
CA SER A 524 1.09 -29.71 -5.28
C SER A 524 0.88 -28.48 -4.39
N LEU A 525 1.92 -28.05 -3.66
CA LEU A 525 1.88 -26.93 -2.73
C LEU A 525 2.32 -25.59 -3.34
N TYR A 526 2.87 -25.58 -4.56
CA TYR A 526 3.59 -24.44 -5.13
C TYR A 526 2.78 -23.12 -5.13
N HIS A 527 1.49 -23.21 -5.46
CA HIS A 527 0.54 -22.07 -5.46
C HIS A 527 -0.51 -22.16 -4.33
N SER A 528 -0.29 -23.00 -3.30
CA SER A 528 -1.25 -23.23 -2.22
C SER A 528 -1.06 -22.26 -1.04
N THR A 529 -2.00 -21.33 -0.87
CA THR A 529 -2.04 -20.37 0.25
C THR A 529 -2.62 -20.93 1.55
N LYS A 530 -2.76 -22.26 1.68
CA LYS A 530 -3.38 -22.92 2.84
C LYS A 530 -2.38 -23.59 3.77
N GLU A 531 -1.28 -24.10 3.23
CA GLU A 531 -0.39 -25.00 3.95
C GLU A 531 0.79 -24.20 4.56
N PRO A 532 1.15 -24.48 5.82
CA PRO A 532 2.20 -23.75 6.53
C PRO A 532 3.58 -23.98 5.87
N ALA A 533 4.46 -22.99 5.95
CA ALA A 533 5.84 -23.12 5.50
C ALA A 533 6.57 -24.22 6.30
N THR A 534 7.45 -24.97 5.64
CA THR A 534 8.33 -25.96 6.30
C THR A 534 9.40 -25.26 7.14
N HIS A 535 9.97 -25.96 8.13
CA HIS A 535 11.07 -25.42 8.93
C HIS A 535 12.28 -25.03 8.07
N SER A 536 12.65 -25.88 7.11
CA SER A 536 13.75 -25.59 6.18
C SER A 536 13.48 -24.38 5.28
N TYR A 537 12.25 -24.19 4.79
CA TYR A 537 11.89 -22.98 4.03
C TYR A 537 12.16 -21.70 4.84
N LEU A 538 11.71 -21.68 6.10
CA LEU A 538 11.90 -20.54 7.00
C LEU A 538 13.38 -20.36 7.39
N ALA A 539 14.12 -21.46 7.58
CA ALA A 539 15.55 -21.45 7.89
C ALA A 539 16.37 -20.81 6.77
N PHE A 540 16.05 -21.08 5.50
CA PHE A 540 16.78 -20.52 4.35
C PHE A 540 16.68 -18.99 4.30
N TYR A 541 15.49 -18.44 4.52
CA TYR A 541 15.32 -17.00 4.62
C TYR A 541 15.92 -16.43 5.91
N LEU A 542 15.84 -17.13 7.05
CA LEU A 542 16.48 -16.69 8.29
C LEU A 542 18.01 -16.59 8.12
N TYR A 543 18.65 -17.57 7.49
CA TYR A 543 20.06 -17.53 7.11
C TYR A 543 20.38 -16.30 6.25
N ALA A 544 19.58 -16.03 5.20
CA ALA A 544 19.80 -14.88 4.33
C ALA A 544 19.67 -13.53 5.07
N ARG A 545 18.74 -13.43 6.03
CA ARG A 545 18.50 -12.20 6.82
C ARG A 545 19.56 -11.93 7.89
N GLU A 546 19.94 -12.96 8.64
CA GLU A 546 20.67 -12.83 9.92
C GLU A 546 22.10 -13.40 9.87
N THR A 547 22.33 -14.51 9.17
CA THR A 547 23.66 -15.16 9.08
C THR A 547 24.50 -14.55 7.98
N PHE A 548 23.97 -14.50 6.75
CA PHE A 548 24.59 -13.76 5.66
C PHE A 548 24.49 -12.25 5.89
N GLY A 549 23.36 -11.79 6.43
CA GLY A 549 23.12 -10.39 6.76
C GLY A 549 22.73 -9.54 5.55
N ALA A 550 21.91 -10.05 4.63
CA ALA A 550 21.50 -9.32 3.42
C ALA A 550 20.85 -7.97 3.76
N ASP A 551 21.17 -6.92 3.00
CA ASP A 551 20.48 -5.63 3.05
C ASP A 551 19.23 -5.62 2.16
N ALA A 552 19.22 -6.40 1.09
CA ALA A 552 18.08 -6.56 0.18
C ALA A 552 18.05 -7.95 -0.46
N PHE A 553 16.88 -8.34 -0.98
CA PHE A 553 16.70 -9.55 -1.76
C PHE A 553 16.45 -9.26 -3.24
N ILE A 554 16.99 -10.12 -4.10
CA ILE A 554 16.54 -10.26 -5.48
C ILE A 554 15.79 -11.59 -5.57
N HIS A 555 14.50 -11.55 -5.85
CA HIS A 555 13.76 -12.73 -6.30
C HIS A 555 13.86 -12.75 -7.83
N LEU A 556 14.35 -13.83 -8.44
CA LEU A 556 14.67 -13.82 -9.89
C LEU A 556 13.85 -14.82 -10.70
N GLY A 557 12.90 -14.31 -11.50
CA GLY A 557 12.08 -15.08 -12.44
C GLY A 557 10.62 -15.30 -12.00
N THR A 558 9.78 -15.85 -12.87
CA THR A 558 8.36 -16.12 -12.54
C THR A 558 8.17 -17.32 -11.62
N HIS A 559 7.05 -17.35 -10.89
CA HIS A 559 6.69 -18.41 -9.93
C HIS A 559 7.63 -18.49 -8.71
N GLY A 560 7.89 -17.36 -8.06
CA GLY A 560 8.29 -17.41 -6.65
C GLY A 560 7.20 -18.12 -5.84
N SER A 561 7.60 -18.93 -4.86
CA SER A 561 6.68 -19.68 -4.00
C SER A 561 6.37 -18.98 -2.67
N GLN A 562 7.13 -17.91 -2.36
CA GLN A 562 7.07 -17.15 -1.10
C GLN A 562 5.78 -16.35 -1.00
N GLU A 563 5.39 -15.68 -2.09
CA GLU A 563 4.14 -14.97 -2.21
C GLU A 563 2.92 -15.91 -2.13
N TRP A 564 3.08 -17.21 -2.34
CA TRP A 564 2.01 -18.23 -2.21
C TRP A 564 2.00 -18.98 -0.87
N LEU A 565 2.86 -18.63 0.09
CA LEU A 565 2.79 -19.24 1.44
C LEU A 565 1.49 -18.86 2.16
N SER A 566 1.13 -19.59 3.22
CA SER A 566 -0.12 -19.42 3.95
C SER A 566 -0.28 -18.06 4.64
N GLY A 567 -1.49 -17.48 4.59
CA GLY A 567 -1.81 -16.22 5.27
C GLY A 567 -2.81 -15.35 4.51
N LYS A 568 -3.23 -14.23 5.13
CA LYS A 568 -4.29 -13.30 4.66
C LYS A 568 -4.14 -12.94 3.19
N GLU A 569 -5.24 -12.87 2.42
CA GLU A 569 -5.22 -12.66 0.96
C GLU A 569 -4.38 -11.44 0.53
N ARG A 570 -4.53 -10.31 1.24
CA ARG A 570 -3.92 -9.00 0.99
C ARG A 570 -3.79 -8.25 2.33
N GLY A 571 -2.95 -7.22 2.43
CA GLY A 571 -2.74 -6.48 3.69
C GLY A 571 -2.25 -7.39 4.82
N LEU A 572 -1.21 -8.18 4.55
CA LEU A 572 -0.74 -9.27 5.42
C LEU A 572 -0.31 -8.79 6.81
N SER A 573 -0.47 -9.68 7.78
CA SER A 573 0.22 -9.63 9.07
C SER A 573 1.72 -9.89 8.88
N VAL A 574 2.56 -9.39 9.81
CA VAL A 574 3.97 -9.83 9.91
C VAL A 574 4.09 -11.34 10.16
N TYR A 575 3.04 -11.93 10.74
CA TYR A 575 2.95 -13.33 11.10
C TYR A 575 2.33 -14.23 10.01
N ASP A 576 1.89 -13.66 8.88
CA ASP A 576 1.59 -14.46 7.70
C ASP A 576 2.90 -15.01 7.11
N ALA A 577 2.89 -16.26 6.63
CA ALA A 577 4.10 -16.96 6.22
C ALA A 577 4.94 -16.26 5.12
N PRO A 578 4.34 -15.54 4.13
CA PRO A 578 5.12 -14.70 3.22
C PRO A 578 5.96 -13.65 3.98
N SER A 579 5.36 -12.90 4.91
CA SER A 579 6.05 -11.90 5.75
C SER A 579 7.11 -12.54 6.66
N LEU A 580 6.78 -13.68 7.28
CA LEU A 580 7.70 -14.41 8.17
C LEU A 580 8.96 -14.90 7.46
N ALA A 581 8.87 -15.24 6.17
CA ALA A 581 10.02 -15.60 5.36
C ALA A 581 10.92 -14.37 5.13
N ILE A 582 10.44 -13.36 4.40
CA ILE A 582 11.31 -12.23 3.99
C ILE A 582 11.67 -11.25 5.13
N GLY A 583 10.95 -11.29 6.26
CA GLY A 583 11.14 -10.35 7.36
C GLY A 583 10.93 -8.90 6.91
N ASN A 584 11.73 -7.97 7.42
CA ASN A 584 11.61 -6.53 7.10
C ASN A 584 12.65 -6.05 6.07
N LYS A 585 13.14 -6.96 5.21
CA LYS A 585 14.07 -6.61 4.12
C LYS A 585 13.31 -6.07 2.88
N PRO A 586 13.94 -5.19 2.08
CA PRO A 586 13.54 -4.86 0.72
C PRO A 586 13.57 -6.08 -0.21
N VAL A 587 12.60 -6.21 -1.10
CA VAL A 587 12.53 -7.26 -2.12
C VAL A 587 12.42 -6.62 -3.50
N PHE A 588 13.41 -6.85 -4.36
CA PHE A 588 13.40 -6.47 -5.77
C PHE A 588 13.10 -7.70 -6.62
N TYR A 589 12.23 -7.56 -7.62
CA TYR A 589 11.75 -8.71 -8.36
C TYR A 589 11.72 -8.46 -9.88
N PRO A 590 12.80 -8.83 -10.60
CA PRO A 590 12.78 -8.95 -12.06
C PRO A 590 11.72 -9.97 -12.51
N TYR A 591 10.73 -9.51 -13.27
CA TYR A 591 9.53 -10.27 -13.61
C TYR A 591 9.07 -10.02 -15.04
N ILE A 592 8.49 -11.02 -15.70
CA ILE A 592 8.06 -10.92 -17.09
C ILE A 592 6.84 -9.99 -17.24
N ILE A 593 6.84 -9.16 -18.28
CA ILE A 593 5.82 -8.11 -18.48
C ILE A 593 4.42 -8.65 -18.81
N ASP A 594 4.28 -9.87 -19.35
CA ASP A 594 3.00 -10.46 -19.75
C ASP A 594 2.25 -11.17 -18.60
N ASN A 595 2.93 -11.56 -17.51
CA ASN A 595 2.33 -12.21 -16.35
C ASN A 595 1.93 -11.21 -15.24
N VAL A 596 1.04 -10.29 -15.60
CA VAL A 596 0.53 -9.25 -14.67
C VAL A 596 -0.21 -9.87 -13.48
N GLY A 597 -0.87 -11.01 -13.66
CA GLY A 597 -1.66 -11.69 -12.62
C GLY A 597 -0.81 -12.13 -11.42
N GLU A 598 0.24 -12.90 -11.66
CA GLU A 598 1.16 -13.32 -10.60
C GLU A 598 2.02 -12.16 -10.08
N ALA A 599 2.36 -11.18 -10.92
CA ALA A 599 3.05 -9.97 -10.47
C ALA A 599 2.26 -9.20 -9.39
N MET A 600 0.92 -9.17 -9.45
CA MET A 600 0.11 -8.57 -8.38
C MET A 600 0.15 -9.38 -7.07
N GLN A 601 0.27 -10.71 -7.14
CA GLN A 601 0.48 -11.56 -5.97
C GLN A 601 1.85 -11.26 -5.32
N ALA A 602 2.90 -11.15 -6.14
CA ALA A 602 4.24 -10.77 -5.69
C ALA A 602 4.27 -9.37 -5.06
N LYS A 603 3.59 -8.35 -5.63
CA LYS A 603 3.47 -7.02 -5.00
C LYS A 603 2.75 -7.07 -3.64
N ARG A 604 1.59 -7.74 -3.57
CA ARG A 604 0.67 -7.67 -2.42
C ARG A 604 1.00 -8.62 -1.27
N ARG A 605 1.65 -9.75 -1.56
CA ARG A 605 2.02 -10.78 -0.57
C ARG A 605 3.54 -10.96 -0.45
N GLY A 606 4.24 -10.92 -1.59
CA GLY A 606 5.71 -10.97 -1.63
C GLY A 606 6.39 -9.65 -1.29
N ARG A 607 5.62 -8.55 -1.11
CA ARG A 607 6.10 -7.18 -0.83
C ARG A 607 7.12 -6.68 -1.87
N ALA A 608 7.03 -7.20 -3.09
CA ALA A 608 8.03 -7.00 -4.13
C ALA A 608 7.92 -5.64 -4.83
N THR A 609 9.07 -4.99 -5.01
CA THR A 609 9.26 -3.92 -5.99
C THR A 609 9.54 -4.57 -7.35
N MET A 610 8.54 -4.56 -8.23
CA MET A 610 8.63 -5.23 -9.54
C MET A 610 9.54 -4.46 -10.50
N VAL A 611 10.41 -5.18 -11.20
CA VAL A 611 11.24 -4.65 -12.29
C VAL A 611 10.86 -5.45 -13.54
N SER A 612 10.15 -4.85 -14.49
CA SER A 612 9.67 -5.59 -15.67
C SER A 612 10.79 -5.91 -16.65
N HIS A 613 10.83 -7.16 -17.13
CA HIS A 613 11.62 -7.56 -18.31
C HIS A 613 10.71 -7.93 -19.48
N LEU A 614 11.24 -7.81 -20.69
CA LEU A 614 10.53 -8.18 -21.91
C LEU A 614 10.35 -9.70 -22.02
N THR A 615 9.34 -10.07 -22.80
CA THR A 615 9.22 -11.41 -23.41
C THR A 615 10.34 -11.64 -24.43
N PRO A 616 10.67 -12.89 -24.78
CA PRO A 616 11.65 -13.21 -25.81
C PRO A 616 11.16 -12.76 -27.19
N GLY A 617 12.09 -12.62 -28.14
CA GLY A 617 11.74 -12.33 -29.53
C GLY A 617 10.93 -13.48 -30.14
N PHE A 618 9.67 -13.21 -30.49
CA PHE A 618 8.81 -14.19 -31.15
C PHE A 618 9.20 -14.38 -32.61
N ALA A 619 9.22 -15.63 -33.05
CA ALA A 619 9.33 -16.03 -34.45
C ALA A 619 8.13 -16.89 -34.84
N LYS A 620 7.83 -16.96 -36.14
CA LYS A 620 6.92 -17.99 -36.68
C LYS A 620 7.48 -19.36 -36.36
N ALA A 621 6.62 -20.31 -35.96
CA ALA A 621 7.04 -21.68 -35.70
C ALA A 621 7.45 -22.38 -36.99
N GLY A 622 6.76 -22.06 -38.10
CA GLY A 622 6.98 -22.67 -39.41
C GLY A 622 6.65 -24.17 -39.42
N LEU A 623 6.93 -24.81 -40.54
CA LEU A 623 6.80 -26.26 -40.68
C LEU A 623 8.19 -26.89 -40.68
N TYR A 624 8.40 -27.89 -39.84
CA TYR A 624 9.65 -28.62 -39.74
C TYR A 624 9.59 -29.97 -40.48
N THR A 625 10.72 -30.36 -41.07
CA THR A 625 11.00 -31.68 -41.69
C THR A 625 9.78 -32.31 -42.40
N GLU A 626 9.25 -33.42 -41.89
CA GLU A 626 8.18 -34.20 -42.54
C GLU A 626 6.85 -33.44 -42.65
N ILE A 627 6.61 -32.45 -41.79
CA ILE A 627 5.40 -31.60 -41.87
C ILE A 627 5.51 -30.61 -43.04
N ALA A 628 6.72 -30.11 -43.31
CA ALA A 628 6.96 -29.28 -44.50
C ALA A 628 6.82 -30.10 -45.79
N GLU A 629 7.38 -31.32 -45.83
CA GLU A 629 7.20 -32.26 -46.95
C GLU A 629 5.72 -32.63 -47.16
N PHE A 630 4.98 -32.82 -46.07
CA PHE A 630 3.54 -33.10 -46.12
C PHE A 630 2.76 -31.94 -46.73
N ASN A 631 2.99 -30.71 -46.28
CA ASN A 631 2.36 -29.51 -46.84
C ASN A 631 2.73 -29.31 -48.33
N GLU A 632 3.98 -29.60 -48.71
CA GLU A 632 4.41 -29.60 -50.11
C GLU A 632 3.66 -30.67 -50.92
N LYS A 633 3.44 -31.88 -50.38
CA LYS A 633 2.65 -32.92 -51.07
C LYS A 633 1.18 -32.55 -51.22
N ILE A 634 0.56 -31.93 -50.22
CA ILE A 634 -0.80 -31.36 -50.35
C ILE A 634 -0.83 -30.29 -51.44
N THR A 635 0.12 -29.36 -51.43
CA THR A 635 0.22 -28.29 -52.43
C THR A 635 0.40 -28.85 -53.84
N ASN A 636 1.26 -29.87 -54.01
CA ASN A 636 1.44 -30.57 -55.27
C ASN A 636 0.15 -31.28 -55.72
N TYR A 637 -0.55 -31.99 -54.82
CA TYR A 637 -1.80 -32.69 -55.12
C TYR A 637 -2.86 -31.74 -55.71
N LEU A 638 -3.01 -30.55 -55.12
CA LEU A 638 -3.95 -29.52 -55.57
C LEU A 638 -3.62 -28.96 -56.97
N MET A 639 -2.38 -29.14 -57.44
CA MET A 639 -1.93 -28.75 -58.78
C MET A 639 -1.95 -29.90 -59.79
N LEU A 640 -2.24 -31.13 -59.37
CA LEU A 640 -2.28 -32.29 -60.28
C LEU A 640 -3.63 -32.40 -61.01
N GLU A 641 -3.52 -32.66 -62.31
CA GLU A 641 -4.64 -33.09 -63.16
C GLU A 641 -5.10 -34.52 -62.81
N GLU A 642 -6.35 -34.84 -63.15
CA GLU A 642 -6.93 -36.16 -62.87
C GLU A 642 -6.16 -37.30 -63.55
N GLY A 643 -5.77 -38.30 -62.76
CA GLY A 643 -5.01 -39.46 -63.24
C GLY A 643 -4.29 -40.23 -62.14
N GLN A 644 -3.55 -41.27 -62.54
CA GLN A 644 -2.89 -42.19 -61.60
C GLN A 644 -1.92 -41.50 -60.65
N THR A 645 -1.20 -40.47 -61.10
CA THR A 645 -0.28 -39.69 -60.26
C THR A 645 -1.01 -39.02 -59.11
N LYS A 646 -2.15 -38.37 -59.38
CA LYS A 646 -2.97 -37.68 -58.37
C LYS A 646 -3.54 -38.66 -57.34
N ALA A 647 -4.05 -39.81 -57.80
CA ALA A 647 -4.54 -40.87 -56.94
C ALA A 647 -3.43 -41.48 -56.04
N ASN A 648 -2.20 -41.63 -56.56
CA ASN A 648 -1.06 -42.07 -55.77
C ASN A 648 -0.68 -41.03 -54.70
N THR A 649 -0.59 -39.75 -55.07
CA THR A 649 -0.30 -38.66 -54.12
C THR A 649 -1.39 -38.51 -53.05
N GLN A 650 -2.66 -38.74 -53.38
CA GLN A 650 -3.74 -38.81 -52.39
C GLN A 650 -3.51 -39.93 -51.37
N ALA A 651 -3.17 -41.14 -51.82
CA ALA A 651 -2.87 -42.26 -50.93
C ALA A 651 -1.63 -41.98 -50.05
N GLU A 652 -0.60 -41.33 -50.59
CA GLU A 652 0.57 -40.86 -49.84
C GLU A 652 0.16 -39.83 -48.77
N ILE A 653 -0.65 -38.83 -49.11
CA ILE A 653 -1.17 -37.82 -48.16
C ILE A 653 -1.99 -38.49 -47.05
N ILE A 654 -2.90 -39.42 -47.37
CA ILE A 654 -3.69 -40.15 -46.36
C ILE A 654 -2.78 -40.92 -45.39
N ASN A 655 -1.71 -41.54 -45.88
CA ASN A 655 -0.75 -42.25 -45.03
C ASN A 655 0.14 -41.29 -44.22
N MET A 656 0.56 -40.16 -44.80
CA MET A 656 1.33 -39.13 -44.08
C MET A 656 0.50 -38.45 -42.99
N ALA A 657 -0.77 -38.13 -43.26
CA ALA A 657 -1.68 -37.51 -42.29
C ALA A 657 -1.88 -38.40 -41.05
N GLU A 658 -2.01 -39.71 -41.24
CA GLU A 658 -2.07 -40.69 -40.15
C GLU A 658 -0.72 -40.80 -39.42
N LYS A 659 0.39 -40.99 -40.16
CA LYS A 659 1.74 -41.15 -39.59
C LYS A 659 2.18 -39.92 -38.76
N LEU A 660 1.80 -38.72 -39.18
CA LEU A 660 2.12 -37.44 -38.53
C LEU A 660 1.08 -37.03 -37.47
N ASN A 661 0.11 -37.90 -37.14
CA ASN A 661 -1.00 -37.62 -36.21
C ASN A 661 -1.93 -36.45 -36.58
N MET A 662 -1.79 -35.84 -37.75
CA MET A 662 -2.64 -34.72 -38.24
C MET A 662 -4.13 -35.08 -38.27
N LEU A 663 -4.48 -36.36 -38.45
CA LEU A 663 -5.87 -36.82 -38.37
C LEU A 663 -6.41 -36.78 -36.93
N ASN A 664 -5.59 -37.09 -35.93
CA ASN A 664 -5.98 -37.06 -34.52
C ASN A 664 -6.23 -35.61 -34.05
N ASP A 665 -5.35 -34.67 -34.44
CA ASP A 665 -5.53 -33.23 -34.18
C ASP A 665 -6.89 -32.71 -34.69
N LEU A 666 -7.32 -33.22 -35.84
CA LEU A 666 -8.57 -32.85 -36.51
C LEU A 666 -9.77 -33.71 -36.10
N SER A 667 -9.60 -34.67 -35.18
CA SER A 667 -10.62 -35.64 -34.78
C SER A 667 -11.21 -36.43 -35.95
N LEU A 668 -10.37 -36.80 -36.92
CA LEU A 668 -10.70 -37.64 -38.08
C LEU A 668 -10.06 -39.02 -37.94
N ASP A 669 -10.75 -40.05 -38.42
CA ASP A 669 -10.14 -41.36 -38.67
C ASP A 669 -9.71 -41.50 -40.15
N LYS A 670 -8.81 -42.44 -40.43
CA LYS A 670 -8.27 -42.67 -41.78
C LYS A 670 -9.34 -43.02 -42.82
N ALA A 671 -10.38 -43.78 -42.44
CA ALA A 671 -11.42 -44.18 -43.37
C ALA A 671 -12.35 -43.01 -43.71
N SER A 672 -12.73 -42.20 -42.70
CA SER A 672 -13.48 -40.96 -42.90
C SER A 672 -12.70 -39.93 -43.74
N PHE A 673 -11.39 -39.77 -43.48
CA PHE A 673 -10.51 -38.89 -44.26
C PHE A 673 -10.36 -39.36 -45.71
N ALA A 674 -10.20 -40.67 -45.94
CA ALA A 674 -10.13 -41.23 -47.29
C ALA A 674 -11.46 -41.14 -48.05
N ALA A 675 -12.60 -41.28 -47.35
CA ALA A 675 -13.93 -41.27 -47.97
C ALA A 675 -14.37 -39.90 -48.48
N ASN A 676 -14.03 -38.81 -47.78
CA ASN A 676 -14.36 -37.43 -48.16
C ASN A 676 -13.09 -36.57 -48.31
N PHE A 677 -12.09 -37.10 -49.01
CA PHE A 677 -10.75 -36.51 -49.05
C PHE A 677 -10.74 -35.05 -49.51
N ASP A 678 -11.48 -34.69 -50.56
CA ASP A 678 -11.51 -33.33 -51.11
C ASP A 678 -12.12 -32.30 -50.13
N ASP A 679 -13.06 -32.72 -49.28
CA ASP A 679 -13.67 -31.86 -48.24
C ASP A 679 -12.77 -31.72 -46.99
N HIS A 680 -11.92 -32.72 -46.73
CA HIS A 680 -11.04 -32.74 -45.56
C HIS A 680 -9.63 -32.21 -45.85
N ILE A 681 -9.14 -32.27 -47.09
CA ILE A 681 -7.78 -31.83 -47.45
C ILE A 681 -7.57 -30.34 -47.18
N ALA A 682 -8.59 -29.52 -47.42
CA ALA A 682 -8.60 -28.10 -47.07
C ALA A 682 -8.44 -27.87 -45.55
N LYS A 683 -9.13 -28.67 -44.72
CA LYS A 683 -9.03 -28.57 -43.25
C LYS A 683 -7.63 -28.96 -42.74
N VAL A 684 -6.99 -29.93 -43.38
CA VAL A 684 -5.59 -30.29 -43.11
C VAL A 684 -4.66 -29.14 -43.51
N GLN A 685 -4.89 -28.51 -44.67
CA GLN A 685 -4.08 -27.37 -45.10
C GLN A 685 -4.25 -26.15 -44.17
N ASP A 686 -5.47 -25.86 -43.72
CA ASP A 686 -5.74 -24.79 -42.75
C ASP A 686 -5.08 -25.06 -41.39
N HIS A 687 -5.08 -26.32 -40.92
CA HIS A 687 -4.35 -26.73 -39.70
C HIS A 687 -2.84 -26.51 -39.85
N LEU A 688 -2.25 -26.92 -40.97
CA LEU A 688 -0.83 -26.68 -41.26
C LEU A 688 -0.50 -25.18 -41.35
N ASN A 689 -1.38 -24.37 -41.93
CA ASN A 689 -1.23 -22.91 -41.97
C ASN A 689 -1.33 -22.27 -40.57
N ALA A 690 -2.14 -22.83 -39.66
CA ALA A 690 -2.26 -22.36 -38.28
C ALA A 690 -1.05 -22.76 -37.40
N LEU A 691 -0.36 -23.85 -37.74
CA LEU A 691 0.88 -24.27 -37.10
C LEU A 691 2.12 -23.45 -37.52
N ALA A 692 2.06 -22.69 -38.63
CA ALA A 692 3.22 -22.07 -39.30
C ALA A 692 3.48 -20.58 -38.99
#